data_AF-A0A935V795-F1
#
_entry.id   AF-A0A935V795-F1
#
_cell.length_a   1.000
_cell.length_b   1.000
_cell.length_c   1.000
_cell.angle_alpha   90.00
_cell.angle_beta   90.00
_cell.angle_gamma   90.00
#
_symmetry.space_group_name_H-M   'P 1'
#
loop_
_entity.id
_entity.type
_entity.pdbx_description
1 polymer ?
#
loop_
_entity_poly.entity_id
_entity_poly.type
_entity_poly.pdbx_seq_one_letter_code
_entity_poly.pdbx_strand_id
1 'polypeptide(L)'
;MVPGSRPQDYPDYFVFAFPLSVDAWDRYAVEALLPPGLAAAPADPAWEIRRLAARLVQERPDGPPAEVLLALRTLNQALRFVAVRYFRHDNPGSLDRGRLWAARRLGDSGVAGVLGAFVDLYPPLDVRAGRSDTPGFLGDRSGPLTGDDLATIELLLLYLNVGNPAAAPASPLFADDALRQRVSYVPFVTIFEDYLAEHEAPGSEGVSILQLLRAPLLASPGSLFGQLAYIRDHWGHLLPDDLLRGLQLALDVLREIDLHRAAGPGGPAPVLEFGPGRAGWQDDRPEPEAFSNDAAWMSNVVLIAKSVHVWLDQLGKRHGRPFTRLDQIPDQELDRLAAWGVNGLWLIGLWERSEASRRIKQYMGNPDAAASAYALHDYRIADELGGEDAWRDLSERAGRRGIRLASDMVPNHMGIDSTWVVEHPEYFLQLPHPPYPAYRFDGGNLCDTPGVGVRIEEGYWNRSDAAVVFQRVDEGSGQARYIYHGNDGTSMPWNDTAQLDFLRADVREAVIRVILDVARRFPIIRFDAAMTLAKKHYQRLWFPAPGDSGAIPSRAEHGMTREQFDAAMPLEFWREVVDRVAKEAPDTLLLAEAFWLMEGYFVRTLGMHRVYNSAFMNMLKLEDNAKYRQTLKNVLEFSPAVLQRFVNFMNNPDERTAIEQFGKGDKYFGCMLMMVTLPGLPMIGHGQIEGFTEKYGMEYRRAYWDEHPDEDLIRRHERDIFPLMRRRSIFSGAEHFSLFDFEGDGGWVDENVFAYANRGPEGKALIIYNNAFDRTSGRVRLSSAINTGSAEQPHLVRRSLAEALDLDTSAGTWHLFRDHLEGCEYLRSGEELAGDGLHTPLNGYQARALVDWRTVRDADGSWARVAAMLRGGGTPDLGRARRRLQLEGELAEVRSWFPPALLSWLEAAAVPAPAGTPAARVAGPATGPGKTKKPVTPAVPATLTTPITPITPPLPDQPRELDDLPEGLAAWARALHQLPATVAALAADPGLGARTRDDLAGWLLALPGSRGLEIAYAAAVLRTVRRPGEDRRLPRAPVPPADADLVAEDLTTVLRDWSGHDYQATRDTRLAEAVALGNDAVRSLAAGRAAWLAEALAMPAFANAAGVHVHDGIRWLGKEDLESLLQVLLIEALSLPPTNDGAGQAARITALFDARDLILAAAARAGYQVDVLIAALAGPGPA
;
A
#
# COMPACT_ATOMS: atom_id res chain seq x y z
N MET A 1 24.42 -18.87 57.19
CA MET A 1 23.84 -19.57 56.02
C MET A 1 24.28 -21.02 56.07
N VAL A 2 23.36 -21.96 56.26
CA VAL A 2 23.66 -23.38 56.05
C VAL A 2 23.33 -23.68 54.58
N PRO A 3 24.32 -24.00 53.73
CA PRO A 3 24.07 -24.50 52.40
C PRO A 3 23.70 -25.98 52.50
N GLY A 4 22.50 -26.37 52.07
CA GLY A 4 22.19 -27.80 51.86
C GLY A 4 20.75 -28.27 52.01
N SER A 5 19.83 -27.50 52.62
CA SER A 5 18.44 -27.96 52.73
C SER A 5 17.71 -27.81 51.39
N ARG A 6 17.43 -28.92 50.72
CA ARG A 6 16.62 -28.96 49.50
C ARG A 6 15.14 -28.95 49.87
N PRO A 7 14.23 -28.47 49.00
CA PRO A 7 12.78 -28.61 49.20
C PRO A 7 12.35 -30.06 49.51
N GLN A 8 13.11 -31.04 49.01
CA GLN A 8 12.91 -32.49 49.23
C GLN A 8 13.16 -32.95 50.68
N ASP A 9 13.74 -32.12 51.55
CA ASP A 9 14.00 -32.44 52.97
C ASP A 9 12.77 -32.20 53.89
N TYR A 10 11.64 -31.82 53.29
CA TYR A 10 10.37 -31.55 53.96
C TYR A 10 9.26 -32.37 53.31
N PRO A 11 8.62 -33.32 54.04
CA PRO A 11 7.55 -34.12 53.47
C PRO A 11 6.36 -33.25 53.09
N ASP A 12 5.90 -33.36 51.85
CA ASP A 12 4.65 -32.72 51.40
C ASP A 12 3.48 -33.36 52.15
N TYR A 13 2.94 -32.63 53.14
CA TYR A 13 1.79 -33.10 53.93
C TYR A 13 0.56 -33.32 53.04
N PHE A 14 0.28 -32.36 52.15
CA PHE A 14 -0.79 -32.44 51.16
C PHE A 14 -0.23 -32.70 49.76
N VAL A 15 -0.92 -33.56 48.99
CA VAL A 15 -0.50 -33.97 47.63
C VAL A 15 -0.36 -32.82 46.63
N PHE A 16 -1.18 -31.78 46.76
CA PHE A 16 -1.10 -30.56 45.94
C PHE A 16 -0.43 -29.38 46.64
N ALA A 17 0.16 -29.62 47.82
CA ALA A 17 0.84 -28.65 48.68
C ALA A 17 -0.03 -27.53 49.29
N PHE A 18 -1.33 -27.46 49.00
CA PHE A 18 -2.32 -26.65 49.72
C PHE A 18 -3.28 -27.54 50.54
N PRO A 19 -3.95 -27.00 51.57
CA PRO A 19 -4.85 -27.78 52.41
C PRO A 19 -6.00 -28.41 51.63
N LEU A 20 -6.30 -29.67 51.94
CA LEU A 20 -7.35 -30.44 51.28
C LEU A 20 -8.13 -31.28 52.30
N SER A 21 -9.42 -31.03 52.44
CA SER A 21 -10.28 -31.74 53.39
C SER A 21 -10.69 -33.12 52.88
N VAL A 22 -11.05 -34.05 53.77
CA VAL A 22 -11.61 -35.36 53.39
C VAL A 22 -12.89 -35.20 52.56
N ASP A 23 -13.74 -34.22 52.89
CA ASP A 23 -14.93 -33.91 52.10
C ASP A 23 -14.56 -33.53 50.66
N ALA A 24 -13.55 -32.67 50.47
CA ALA A 24 -13.08 -32.30 49.15
C ALA A 24 -12.46 -33.49 48.39
N TRP A 25 -11.72 -34.36 49.09
CA TRP A 25 -11.18 -35.61 48.51
C TRP A 25 -12.28 -36.47 47.91
N ASP A 26 -13.36 -36.69 48.67
CA ASP A 26 -14.45 -37.57 48.29
C ASP A 26 -15.35 -36.91 47.24
N ARG A 27 -15.72 -35.63 47.46
CA ARG A 27 -16.60 -34.85 46.60
C ARG A 27 -16.04 -34.65 45.19
N TYR A 28 -14.75 -34.30 45.08
CA TYR A 28 -14.09 -34.08 43.79
C TYR A 28 -13.33 -35.32 43.30
N ALA A 29 -13.52 -36.48 43.94
CA ALA A 29 -12.92 -37.76 43.62
C ALA A 29 -11.39 -37.70 43.40
N VAL A 30 -10.67 -36.97 44.25
CA VAL A 30 -9.25 -36.63 44.09
C VAL A 30 -8.37 -37.86 43.92
N GLU A 31 -8.70 -38.99 44.56
CA GLU A 31 -7.98 -40.25 44.41
C GLU A 31 -7.90 -40.74 42.95
N ALA A 32 -8.95 -40.51 42.16
CA ALA A 32 -8.98 -40.87 40.73
C ALA A 32 -8.12 -39.96 39.84
N LEU A 33 -7.55 -38.88 40.38
CA LEU A 33 -6.57 -38.03 39.70
C LEU A 33 -5.13 -38.54 39.92
N LEU A 34 -4.90 -39.35 40.94
CA LEU A 34 -3.56 -39.68 41.41
C LEU A 34 -3.13 -41.10 40.98
N PRO A 35 -1.82 -41.42 41.00
CA PRO A 35 -1.35 -42.75 40.70
C PRO A 35 -1.99 -43.83 41.61
N PRO A 36 -2.23 -45.05 41.09
CA PRO A 36 -2.85 -46.13 41.86
C PRO A 36 -2.11 -46.41 43.18
N GLY A 37 -2.87 -46.55 44.27
CA GLY A 37 -2.32 -46.81 45.60
C GLY A 37 -1.63 -45.62 46.28
N LEU A 38 -1.74 -44.40 45.70
CA LEU A 38 -1.16 -43.17 46.25
C LEU A 38 0.34 -43.33 46.59
N ALA A 39 1.04 -44.12 45.78
CA ALA A 39 2.38 -44.63 46.08
C ALA A 39 3.49 -43.56 46.00
N ALA A 40 3.22 -42.43 45.32
CA ALA A 40 4.12 -41.30 45.18
C ALA A 40 3.34 -40.02 44.82
N ALA A 41 4.00 -38.86 44.92
CA ALA A 41 3.51 -37.60 44.37
C ALA A 41 3.27 -37.72 42.84
N PRO A 42 2.31 -36.96 42.27
CA PRO A 42 2.03 -37.01 40.83
C PRO A 42 3.27 -36.58 40.02
N ALA A 43 3.51 -37.26 38.90
CA ALA A 43 4.63 -36.97 38.01
C ALA A 43 4.51 -35.58 37.37
N ASP A 44 3.27 -35.14 37.12
CA ASP A 44 2.94 -33.78 36.69
C ASP A 44 1.87 -33.18 37.63
N PRO A 45 2.28 -32.51 38.71
CA PRO A 45 1.35 -31.89 39.65
C PRO A 45 0.51 -30.78 39.03
N ALA A 46 1.00 -30.10 37.98
CA ALA A 46 0.28 -29.00 37.35
C ALA A 46 -0.91 -29.53 36.53
N TRP A 47 -0.69 -30.60 35.78
CA TRP A 47 -1.76 -31.31 35.07
C TRP A 47 -2.85 -31.81 36.02
N GLU A 48 -2.48 -32.43 37.14
CA GLU A 48 -3.47 -32.94 38.09
C GLU A 48 -4.24 -31.81 38.81
N ILE A 49 -3.60 -30.67 39.07
CA ILE A 49 -4.28 -29.46 39.57
C ILE A 49 -5.26 -28.91 38.54
N ARG A 50 -4.90 -28.89 37.25
CA ARG A 50 -5.82 -28.49 36.18
C ARG A 50 -7.04 -29.42 36.15
N ARG A 51 -6.84 -30.74 36.30
CA ARG A 51 -7.96 -31.72 36.35
C ARG A 51 -8.83 -31.52 37.58
N LEU A 52 -8.24 -31.21 38.73
CA LEU A 52 -8.98 -30.86 39.94
C LEU A 52 -9.81 -29.59 39.72
N ALA A 53 -9.21 -28.52 39.20
CA ALA A 53 -9.92 -27.28 38.89
C ALA A 53 -11.10 -27.49 37.94
N ALA A 54 -10.91 -28.31 36.89
CA ALA A 54 -11.98 -28.67 35.97
C ALA A 54 -13.15 -29.37 36.68
N ARG A 55 -12.89 -30.27 37.63
CA ARG A 55 -13.95 -30.89 38.45
C ARG A 55 -14.66 -29.88 39.36
N LEU A 56 -13.93 -28.93 39.94
CA LEU A 56 -14.52 -27.86 40.75
C LEU A 56 -15.45 -26.97 39.91
N VAL A 57 -15.02 -26.58 38.71
CA VAL A 57 -15.81 -25.75 37.80
C VAL A 57 -17.05 -26.49 37.29
N GLN A 58 -16.94 -27.80 37.04
CA GLN A 58 -18.08 -28.66 36.67
C GLN A 58 -19.17 -28.69 37.76
N GLU A 59 -18.77 -28.74 39.03
CA GLU A 59 -19.73 -28.74 40.14
C GLU A 59 -20.22 -27.33 40.51
N ARG A 60 -19.35 -26.32 40.38
CA ARG A 60 -19.61 -24.92 40.68
C ARG A 60 -19.03 -24.05 39.55
N PRO A 61 -19.86 -23.50 38.64
CA PRO A 61 -19.38 -22.68 37.53
C PRO A 61 -18.48 -21.50 37.93
N ASP A 62 -18.69 -20.93 39.12
CA ASP A 62 -17.84 -19.87 39.70
C ASP A 62 -16.60 -20.44 40.46
N GLY A 63 -16.21 -21.67 40.16
CA GLY A 63 -15.03 -22.34 40.73
C GLY A 63 -13.72 -21.62 40.42
N PRO A 64 -12.65 -21.83 41.21
CA PRO A 64 -11.36 -21.24 40.92
C PRO A 64 -10.81 -21.85 39.61
N PRO A 65 -10.28 -21.04 38.69
CA PRO A 65 -9.57 -21.57 37.54
C PRO A 65 -8.25 -22.23 37.98
N ALA A 66 -7.65 -23.06 37.13
CA ALA A 66 -6.50 -23.89 37.48
C ALA A 66 -5.30 -23.06 37.96
N GLU A 67 -5.13 -21.87 37.39
CA GLU A 67 -4.04 -20.94 37.65
C GLU A 67 -4.11 -20.36 39.07
N VAL A 68 -5.33 -20.20 39.60
CA VAL A 68 -5.54 -19.84 41.01
C VAL A 68 -5.08 -20.97 41.92
N LEU A 69 -5.36 -22.23 41.58
CA LEU A 69 -4.90 -23.39 42.36
C LEU A 69 -3.38 -23.59 42.26
N LEU A 70 -2.77 -23.32 41.10
CA LEU A 70 -1.32 -23.31 40.92
C LEU A 70 -0.66 -22.21 41.75
N ALA A 71 -1.24 -21.01 41.77
CA ALA A 71 -0.77 -19.92 42.62
C ALA A 71 -0.89 -20.27 44.11
N LEU A 72 -1.99 -20.91 44.53
CA LEU A 72 -2.18 -21.37 45.91
C LEU A 72 -1.20 -22.47 46.32
N ARG A 73 -0.88 -23.41 45.43
CA ARG A 73 0.19 -24.40 45.63
C ARG A 73 1.49 -23.68 45.96
N THR A 74 1.92 -22.77 45.11
CA THR A 74 3.19 -22.07 45.26
C THR A 74 3.22 -21.19 46.51
N LEU A 75 2.12 -20.49 46.81
CA LEU A 75 1.97 -19.71 48.04
C LEU A 75 2.17 -20.60 49.28
N ASN A 76 1.49 -21.74 49.34
CA ASN A 76 1.57 -22.64 50.48
C ASN A 76 2.95 -23.30 50.61
N GLN A 77 3.60 -23.65 49.49
CA GLN A 77 4.97 -24.14 49.52
C GLN A 77 5.94 -23.11 50.10
N ALA A 78 5.80 -21.84 49.75
CA ALA A 78 6.61 -20.77 50.30
C ALA A 78 6.34 -20.53 51.79
N LEU A 79 5.08 -20.44 52.19
CA LEU A 79 4.70 -20.27 53.61
C LEU A 79 5.19 -21.45 54.46
N ARG A 80 5.02 -22.69 53.98
CA ARG A 80 5.50 -23.90 54.64
C ARG A 80 7.02 -23.89 54.79
N PHE A 81 7.74 -23.55 53.72
CA PHE A 81 9.19 -23.49 53.76
C PHE A 81 9.68 -22.48 54.81
N VAL A 82 9.11 -21.26 54.84
CA VAL A 82 9.46 -20.24 55.84
C VAL A 82 9.12 -20.70 57.25
N ALA A 83 7.93 -21.30 57.47
CA ALA A 83 7.53 -21.83 58.77
C ALA A 83 8.48 -22.91 59.27
N VAL A 84 8.78 -23.90 58.42
CA VAL A 84 9.68 -25.00 58.79
C VAL A 84 11.10 -24.48 59.04
N ARG A 85 11.61 -23.58 58.20
CA ARG A 85 12.91 -22.95 58.41
C ARG A 85 12.97 -22.28 59.78
N TYR A 86 11.96 -21.49 60.13
CA TYR A 86 11.88 -20.83 61.43
C TYR A 86 11.89 -21.85 62.58
N PHE A 87 10.99 -22.83 62.57
CA PHE A 87 10.84 -23.77 63.69
C PHE A 87 12.01 -24.77 63.80
N ARG A 88 12.69 -25.09 62.71
CA ARG A 88 13.85 -26.00 62.74
C ARG A 88 15.18 -25.30 62.99
N HIS A 89 15.38 -24.11 62.42
CA HIS A 89 16.70 -23.48 62.39
C HIS A 89 16.76 -22.24 63.26
N ASP A 90 15.75 -21.37 63.21
CA ASP A 90 15.77 -20.11 63.96
C ASP A 90 15.38 -20.35 65.42
N ASN A 91 14.38 -21.20 65.69
CA ASN A 91 13.87 -21.50 67.04
C ASN A 91 13.54 -23.00 67.24
N PRO A 92 14.56 -23.89 67.33
CA PRO A 92 14.37 -25.32 67.57
C PRO A 92 13.54 -25.64 68.83
N GLY A 93 12.61 -26.58 68.71
CA GLY A 93 11.74 -27.04 69.81
C GLY A 93 10.65 -26.04 70.23
N SER A 94 10.49 -24.92 69.52
CA SER A 94 9.45 -23.94 69.80
C SER A 94 8.04 -24.52 69.63
N LEU A 95 7.85 -25.42 68.67
CA LEU A 95 6.58 -26.10 68.44
C LEU A 95 6.11 -26.90 69.67
N ASP A 96 7.00 -27.71 70.27
CA ASP A 96 6.72 -28.45 71.50
C ASP A 96 6.38 -27.52 72.67
N ARG A 97 7.18 -26.46 72.87
CA ARG A 97 6.95 -25.51 73.96
C ARG A 97 5.63 -24.76 73.79
N GLY A 98 5.28 -24.37 72.56
CA GLY A 98 4.01 -23.73 72.23
C GLY A 98 2.83 -24.66 72.45
N ARG A 99 2.94 -25.94 72.08
CA ARG A 99 1.91 -26.95 72.37
C ARG A 99 1.74 -27.15 73.87
N LEU A 100 2.83 -27.24 74.64
CA LEU A 100 2.78 -27.32 76.11
C LEU A 100 2.16 -26.06 76.73
N TRP A 101 2.44 -24.88 76.19
CA TRP A 101 1.84 -23.62 76.62
C TRP A 101 0.33 -23.58 76.36
N ALA A 102 -0.09 -24.06 75.19
CA ALA A 102 -1.50 -24.21 74.85
C ALA A 102 -2.20 -25.25 75.74
N ALA A 103 -1.52 -26.36 76.03
CA ALA A 103 -2.05 -27.43 76.88
C ALA A 103 -2.30 -26.97 78.33
N ARG A 104 -1.48 -26.05 78.87
CA ARG A 104 -1.73 -25.44 80.19
C ARG A 104 -3.02 -24.61 80.25
N ARG A 105 -3.54 -24.14 79.11
CA ARG A 105 -4.75 -23.30 79.03
C ARG A 105 -5.98 -24.08 78.54
N LEU A 106 -5.80 -24.98 77.60
CA LEU A 106 -6.86 -25.77 76.96
C LEU A 106 -7.00 -27.19 77.52
N GLY A 107 -6.03 -27.64 78.33
CA GLY A 107 -5.87 -29.03 78.75
C GLY A 107 -5.11 -29.88 77.72
N ASP A 108 -4.37 -30.89 78.19
CA ASP A 108 -3.63 -31.83 77.33
C ASP A 108 -4.57 -32.55 76.33
N SER A 109 -5.76 -32.94 76.80
CA SER A 109 -6.79 -33.54 75.95
C SER A 109 -7.36 -32.55 74.92
N GLY A 110 -7.34 -31.25 75.20
CA GLY A 110 -7.76 -30.20 74.28
C GLY A 110 -6.80 -30.05 73.10
N VAL A 111 -5.49 -30.01 73.36
CA VAL A 111 -4.47 -29.93 72.29
C VAL A 111 -4.42 -31.21 71.46
N ALA A 112 -4.40 -32.38 72.12
CA ALA A 112 -4.43 -33.67 71.42
C ALA A 112 -5.71 -33.84 70.59
N GLY A 113 -6.86 -33.38 71.10
CA GLY A 113 -8.13 -33.39 70.39
C GLY A 113 -8.12 -32.50 69.14
N VAL A 114 -7.52 -31.31 69.21
CA VAL A 114 -7.38 -30.40 68.05
C VAL A 114 -6.52 -31.01 66.95
N LEU A 115 -5.33 -31.51 67.30
CA LEU A 115 -4.42 -32.10 66.30
C LEU A 115 -4.99 -33.40 65.71
N GLY A 116 -5.64 -34.24 66.52
CA GLY A 116 -6.34 -35.43 66.04
C GLY A 116 -7.49 -35.11 65.10
N ALA A 117 -8.35 -34.15 65.47
CA ALA A 117 -9.45 -33.71 64.61
C ALA A 117 -8.96 -33.07 63.30
N PHE A 118 -7.85 -32.33 63.34
CA PHE A 118 -7.21 -31.79 62.15
C PHE A 118 -6.71 -32.89 61.21
N VAL A 119 -5.93 -33.85 61.71
CA VAL A 119 -5.43 -34.97 60.89
C VAL A 119 -6.57 -35.82 60.35
N ASP A 120 -7.64 -36.04 61.11
CA ASP A 120 -8.80 -36.80 60.62
C ASP A 120 -9.54 -36.09 59.47
N LEU A 121 -9.66 -34.76 59.53
CA LEU A 121 -10.40 -33.95 58.55
C LEU A 121 -9.54 -33.46 57.38
N TYR A 122 -8.24 -33.36 57.59
CA TYR A 122 -7.22 -32.92 56.63
C TYR A 122 -6.03 -33.88 56.70
N PRO A 123 -6.19 -35.15 56.30
CA PRO A 123 -5.17 -36.16 56.50
C PRO A 123 -3.94 -35.93 55.62
N PRO A 124 -2.73 -36.20 56.13
CA PRO A 124 -1.56 -36.34 55.28
C PRO A 124 -1.72 -37.55 54.36
N LEU A 125 -0.94 -37.57 53.27
CA LEU A 125 -1.06 -38.60 52.24
C LEU A 125 -0.94 -40.04 52.79
N ASP A 126 -0.09 -40.28 53.78
CA ASP A 126 0.09 -41.61 54.38
C ASP A 126 -1.12 -42.09 55.18
N VAL A 127 -1.80 -41.17 55.89
CA VAL A 127 -3.04 -41.50 56.61
C VAL A 127 -4.18 -41.73 55.61
N ARG A 128 -4.28 -40.89 54.56
CA ARG A 128 -5.29 -41.07 53.52
C ARG A 128 -5.10 -42.38 52.73
N ALA A 129 -3.86 -42.76 52.46
CA ALA A 129 -3.53 -44.01 51.77
C ALA A 129 -3.64 -45.26 52.66
N GLY A 130 -3.98 -45.11 53.95
CA GLY A 130 -4.07 -46.22 54.90
C GLY A 130 -2.71 -46.83 55.27
N ARG A 131 -1.61 -46.12 55.04
CA ARG A 131 -0.24 -46.55 55.43
C ARG A 131 0.05 -46.28 56.90
N SER A 132 -0.66 -45.33 57.50
CA SER A 132 -0.64 -45.01 58.94
C SER A 132 -2.06 -44.62 59.38
N ASP A 133 -2.33 -44.65 60.69
CA ASP A 133 -3.55 -44.09 61.27
C ASP A 133 -3.25 -42.75 61.97
N THR A 134 -4.28 -41.98 62.35
CA THR A 134 -4.09 -40.66 62.99
C THR A 134 -3.20 -40.72 64.24
N PRO A 135 -3.38 -41.66 65.19
CA PRO A 135 -2.49 -41.80 66.33
C PRO A 135 -1.06 -42.18 65.93
N GLY A 136 -0.89 -43.09 64.97
CA GLY A 136 0.41 -43.52 64.45
C GLY A 136 1.17 -42.38 63.77
N PHE A 137 0.49 -41.55 62.98
CA PHE A 137 1.07 -40.36 62.38
C PHE A 137 1.49 -39.34 63.44
N LEU A 138 0.58 -38.94 64.35
CA LEU A 138 0.90 -37.95 65.39
C LEU A 138 2.02 -38.42 66.34
N GLY A 139 2.12 -39.73 66.56
CA GLY A 139 3.17 -40.37 67.35
C GLY A 139 4.48 -40.59 66.61
N ASP A 140 4.56 -40.33 65.31
CA ASP A 140 5.77 -40.55 64.52
C ASP A 140 6.88 -39.56 64.91
N ARG A 141 8.07 -40.10 65.14
CA ARG A 141 9.31 -39.41 65.51
C ARG A 141 10.48 -39.79 64.59
N SER A 142 10.20 -40.51 63.51
CA SER A 142 11.20 -41.03 62.57
C SER A 142 11.83 -39.93 61.70
N GLY A 143 11.10 -38.84 61.47
CA GLY A 143 11.52 -37.69 60.68
C GLY A 143 12.10 -36.52 61.49
N PRO A 144 12.73 -35.55 60.82
CA PRO A 144 13.30 -34.36 61.46
C PRO A 144 12.24 -33.32 61.92
N LEU A 145 10.96 -33.53 61.60
CA LEU A 145 9.81 -32.93 62.28
C LEU A 145 8.94 -34.11 62.68
N THR A 146 8.38 -34.06 63.87
CA THR A 146 7.46 -35.08 64.35
C THR A 146 6.09 -34.95 63.66
N GLY A 147 5.26 -35.98 63.73
CA GLY A 147 3.91 -35.88 63.14
C GLY A 147 3.05 -34.77 63.74
N ASP A 148 3.18 -34.52 65.05
CA ASP A 148 2.54 -33.40 65.74
C ASP A 148 3.14 -32.04 65.36
N ASP A 149 4.44 -31.96 65.04
CA ASP A 149 5.03 -30.75 64.46
C ASP A 149 4.43 -30.42 63.10
N LEU A 150 4.38 -31.40 62.20
CA LEU A 150 3.81 -31.24 60.87
C LEU A 150 2.33 -30.84 60.94
N ALA A 151 1.55 -31.54 61.77
CA ALA A 151 0.14 -31.21 61.99
C ALA A 151 -0.04 -29.78 62.56
N THR A 152 0.84 -29.35 63.46
CA THR A 152 0.79 -27.98 64.01
C THR A 152 1.07 -26.93 62.94
N ILE A 153 2.13 -27.12 62.12
CA ILE A 153 2.47 -26.19 61.04
C ILE A 153 1.33 -26.09 60.04
N GLU A 154 0.80 -27.22 59.57
CA GLU A 154 -0.28 -27.21 58.58
C GLU A 154 -1.60 -26.67 59.13
N LEU A 155 -1.89 -26.84 60.43
CA LEU A 155 -3.05 -26.19 61.06
C LEU A 155 -2.93 -24.66 61.05
N LEU A 156 -1.72 -24.12 61.27
CA LEU A 156 -1.46 -22.68 61.15
C LEU A 156 -1.62 -22.22 59.70
N LEU A 157 -1.13 -22.98 58.72
CA LEU A 157 -1.30 -22.66 57.31
C LEU A 157 -2.76 -22.75 56.86
N LEU A 158 -3.52 -23.74 57.33
CA LEU A 158 -4.97 -23.82 57.12
C LEU A 158 -5.65 -22.55 57.61
N TYR A 159 -5.33 -22.10 58.83
CA TYR A 159 -5.88 -20.87 59.40
C TYR A 159 -5.58 -19.64 58.52
N LEU A 160 -4.38 -19.55 57.94
CA LEU A 160 -4.01 -18.49 56.99
C LEU A 160 -4.79 -18.58 55.67
N ASN A 161 -4.98 -19.77 55.11
CA ASN A 161 -5.74 -19.95 53.86
C ASN A 161 -7.23 -19.62 54.03
N VAL A 162 -7.85 -20.07 55.12
CA VAL A 162 -9.25 -19.76 55.44
C VAL A 162 -9.45 -18.25 55.63
N GLY A 163 -8.46 -17.58 56.25
CA GLY A 163 -8.47 -16.14 56.44
C GLY A 163 -8.05 -15.31 55.22
N ASN A 164 -7.68 -15.93 54.09
CA ASN A 164 -7.15 -15.24 52.91
C ASN A 164 -8.26 -14.91 51.90
N PRO A 165 -8.65 -13.63 51.72
CA PRO A 165 -9.70 -13.26 50.77
C PRO A 165 -9.35 -13.64 49.31
N ALA A 166 -8.07 -13.59 48.94
CA ALA A 166 -7.61 -13.99 47.61
C ALA A 166 -7.72 -15.51 47.36
N ALA A 167 -7.77 -16.32 48.43
CA ALA A 167 -7.97 -17.77 48.37
C ALA A 167 -9.46 -18.18 48.43
N ALA A 168 -10.37 -17.22 48.69
CA ALA A 168 -11.80 -17.50 48.87
C ALA A 168 -12.45 -18.30 47.73
N PRO A 169 -12.10 -18.11 46.44
CA PRO A 169 -12.64 -18.95 45.36
C PRO A 169 -12.34 -20.44 45.57
N ALA A 170 -11.21 -20.80 46.17
CA ALA A 170 -10.80 -22.18 46.44
C ALA A 170 -11.23 -22.71 47.81
N SER A 171 -11.98 -21.95 48.61
CA SER A 171 -12.41 -22.35 49.95
C SER A 171 -13.13 -23.71 50.03
N PRO A 172 -13.88 -24.21 49.03
CA PRO A 172 -14.48 -25.54 49.12
C PRO A 172 -13.46 -26.69 49.27
N LEU A 173 -12.19 -26.45 48.95
CA LEU A 173 -11.12 -27.44 49.15
C LEU A 173 -10.66 -27.53 50.61
N PHE A 174 -10.80 -26.45 51.37
CA PHE A 174 -10.21 -26.32 52.70
C PHE A 174 -11.09 -25.61 53.74
N ALA A 175 -12.39 -25.51 53.51
CA ALA A 175 -13.34 -24.92 54.45
C ALA A 175 -13.27 -25.61 55.82
N ASP A 176 -13.25 -24.83 56.90
CA ASP A 176 -12.95 -25.29 58.25
C ASP A 176 -14.21 -25.49 59.12
N ASP A 177 -15.41 -25.44 58.54
CA ASP A 177 -16.68 -25.59 59.25
C ASP A 177 -16.75 -26.89 60.07
N ALA A 178 -16.36 -28.01 59.46
CA ALA A 178 -16.34 -29.32 60.11
C ALA A 178 -15.33 -29.36 61.27
N LEU A 179 -14.19 -28.69 61.12
CA LEU A 179 -13.17 -28.61 62.17
C LEU A 179 -13.66 -27.76 63.34
N ARG A 180 -14.29 -26.59 63.07
CA ARG A 180 -14.91 -25.72 64.09
C ARG A 180 -16.03 -26.40 64.86
N GLN A 181 -16.80 -27.26 64.20
CA GLN A 181 -17.88 -28.02 64.84
C GLN A 181 -17.33 -29.12 65.76
N ARG A 182 -16.21 -29.74 65.39
CA ARG A 182 -15.60 -30.84 66.16
C ARG A 182 -14.75 -30.35 67.32
N VAL A 183 -13.99 -29.27 67.12
CA VAL A 183 -13.04 -28.73 68.10
C VAL A 183 -12.91 -27.21 68.01
N SER A 184 -12.66 -26.57 69.15
CA SER A 184 -12.35 -25.14 69.22
C SER A 184 -10.89 -24.86 68.86
N TYR A 185 -10.52 -25.06 67.60
CA TYR A 185 -9.12 -24.93 67.15
C TYR A 185 -8.65 -23.47 67.03
N VAL A 186 -9.55 -22.50 66.79
CA VAL A 186 -9.19 -21.07 66.71
C VAL A 186 -8.56 -20.56 68.01
N PRO A 187 -9.13 -20.84 69.21
CA PRO A 187 -8.44 -20.58 70.48
C PRO A 187 -7.06 -21.22 70.60
N PHE A 188 -6.85 -22.43 70.07
CA PHE A 188 -5.52 -23.05 70.04
C PHE A 188 -4.55 -22.21 69.21
N VAL A 189 -4.94 -21.80 68.00
CA VAL A 189 -4.10 -20.95 67.13
C VAL A 189 -3.80 -19.60 67.80
N THR A 190 -4.80 -18.95 68.41
CA THR A 190 -4.60 -17.66 69.11
C THR A 190 -3.66 -17.79 70.31
N ILE A 191 -3.83 -18.82 71.15
CA ILE A 191 -2.95 -19.06 72.31
C ILE A 191 -1.52 -19.39 71.85
N PHE A 192 -1.39 -20.15 70.77
CA PHE A 192 -0.11 -20.49 70.18
C PHE A 192 0.57 -19.26 69.57
N GLU A 193 -0.21 -18.37 68.94
CA GLU A 193 0.26 -17.08 68.43
C GLU A 193 0.78 -16.17 69.55
N ASP A 194 0.01 -16.02 70.63
CA ASP A 194 0.42 -15.22 71.80
C ASP A 194 1.73 -15.77 72.39
N TYR A 195 1.88 -17.09 72.47
CA TYR A 195 3.12 -17.73 72.92
C TYR A 195 4.31 -17.32 72.04
N LEU A 196 4.18 -17.49 70.72
CA LEU A 196 5.26 -17.18 69.78
C LEU A 196 5.64 -15.70 69.82
N ALA A 197 4.67 -14.81 70.00
CA ALA A 197 4.91 -13.37 70.07
C ALA A 197 5.58 -12.92 71.38
N GLU A 198 5.22 -13.55 72.51
CA GLU A 198 5.69 -13.14 73.84
C GLU A 198 6.98 -13.86 74.29
N HIS A 199 7.22 -15.09 73.83
CA HIS A 199 8.20 -15.98 74.44
C HIS A 199 9.30 -16.50 73.50
N GLU A 200 9.16 -16.32 72.19
CA GLU A 200 10.15 -16.78 71.22
C GLU A 200 10.85 -15.60 70.57
N ALA A 201 12.12 -15.79 70.21
CA ALA A 201 12.86 -14.73 69.54
C ALA A 201 12.23 -14.43 68.17
N PRO A 202 12.12 -13.15 67.77
CA PRO A 202 11.82 -12.83 66.38
C PRO A 202 12.85 -13.53 65.50
N GLY A 203 12.39 -14.14 64.41
CA GLY A 203 13.25 -14.95 63.56
C GLY A 203 14.32 -14.11 62.87
N SER A 204 15.02 -14.72 61.91
CA SER A 204 16.03 -14.01 61.11
C SER A 204 15.55 -12.70 60.44
N GLU A 205 14.24 -12.52 60.28
CA GLU A 205 13.58 -11.33 59.70
C GLU A 205 13.16 -10.25 60.73
N GLY A 206 13.47 -10.43 62.02
CA GLY A 206 13.22 -9.39 63.05
C GLY A 206 11.74 -9.19 63.45
N VAL A 207 10.82 -10.06 63.00
CA VAL A 207 9.41 -10.10 63.39
C VAL A 207 9.01 -11.50 63.86
N SER A 208 7.85 -11.63 64.53
CA SER A 208 7.31 -12.94 64.90
C SER A 208 6.92 -13.76 63.67
N ILE A 209 7.02 -15.09 63.74
CA ILE A 209 6.75 -15.97 62.58
C ILE A 209 5.34 -15.81 62.01
N LEU A 210 4.31 -15.60 62.85
CA LEU A 210 2.94 -15.41 62.34
C LEU A 210 2.73 -14.03 61.71
N GLN A 211 3.39 -12.98 62.22
CA GLN A 211 3.42 -11.69 61.52
C GLN A 211 4.12 -11.81 60.17
N LEU A 212 5.23 -12.55 60.11
CA LEU A 212 5.93 -12.83 58.86
C LEU A 212 5.01 -13.56 57.88
N LEU A 213 4.42 -14.70 58.26
CA LEU A 213 3.56 -15.49 57.39
C LEU A 213 2.29 -14.75 56.94
N ARG A 214 1.79 -13.77 57.71
CA ARG A 214 0.66 -12.90 57.32
C ARG A 214 1.05 -11.72 56.44
N ALA A 215 2.34 -11.37 56.37
CA ALA A 215 2.78 -10.17 55.64
C ALA A 215 2.36 -10.13 54.16
N PRO A 216 2.46 -11.22 53.37
CA PRO A 216 2.00 -11.21 51.98
C PRO A 216 0.49 -10.95 51.89
N LEU A 217 -0.29 -11.63 52.74
CA LEU A 217 -1.75 -11.48 52.82
C LEU A 217 -2.14 -10.03 53.16
N LEU A 218 -1.46 -9.40 54.10
CA LEU A 218 -1.74 -8.01 54.49
C LEU A 218 -1.32 -7.00 53.42
N ALA A 219 -0.22 -7.27 52.70
CA ALA A 219 0.25 -6.40 51.62
C ALA A 219 -0.68 -6.44 50.39
N SER A 220 -1.27 -7.62 50.09
CA SER A 220 -2.21 -7.76 48.97
C SER A 220 -3.39 -8.69 49.30
N PRO A 221 -4.39 -8.22 50.07
CA PRO A 221 -5.47 -9.07 50.59
C PRO A 221 -6.35 -9.71 49.51
N GLY A 222 -6.52 -9.03 48.37
CA GLY A 222 -7.41 -9.46 47.29
C GLY A 222 -6.69 -10.04 46.07
N SER A 223 -5.37 -10.25 46.10
CA SER A 223 -4.61 -10.68 44.92
C SER A 223 -3.55 -11.72 45.26
N LEU A 224 -3.72 -12.94 44.74
CA LEU A 224 -2.67 -13.97 44.82
C LEU A 224 -1.41 -13.54 44.06
N PHE A 225 -1.55 -12.85 42.93
CA PHE A 225 -0.41 -12.27 42.21
C PHE A 225 0.38 -11.32 43.12
N GLY A 226 -0.30 -10.40 43.80
CA GLY A 226 0.35 -9.46 44.73
C GLY A 226 1.00 -10.16 45.92
N GLN A 227 0.39 -11.21 46.45
CA GLN A 227 0.97 -12.02 47.54
C GLN A 227 2.24 -12.75 47.11
N LEU A 228 2.23 -13.40 45.94
CA LEU A 228 3.41 -14.09 45.39
C LEU A 228 4.54 -13.11 45.03
N ALA A 229 4.20 -11.94 44.46
CA ALA A 229 5.17 -10.89 44.15
C ALA A 229 5.83 -10.36 45.43
N TYR A 230 5.05 -10.14 46.49
CA TYR A 230 5.59 -9.76 47.79
C TYR A 230 6.58 -10.81 48.32
N ILE A 231 6.24 -12.10 48.24
CA ILE A 231 7.12 -13.18 48.68
C ILE A 231 8.42 -13.19 47.87
N ARG A 232 8.35 -13.07 46.54
CA ARG A 232 9.55 -12.99 45.69
C ARG A 232 10.45 -11.82 46.09
N ASP A 233 9.86 -10.64 46.26
CA ASP A 233 10.60 -9.39 46.47
C ASP A 233 11.17 -9.28 47.89
N HIS A 234 10.48 -9.82 48.90
CA HIS A 234 10.86 -9.69 50.31
C HIS A 234 11.49 -10.94 50.91
N TRP A 235 11.17 -12.14 50.41
CA TRP A 235 11.69 -13.42 50.94
C TRP A 235 12.64 -14.11 49.97
N GLY A 236 13.03 -13.45 48.88
CA GLY A 236 13.95 -13.99 47.88
C GLY A 236 15.21 -14.62 48.47
N HIS A 237 15.79 -14.01 49.50
CA HIS A 237 16.98 -14.49 50.20
C HIS A 237 16.74 -15.67 51.16
N LEU A 238 15.48 -15.94 51.51
CA LEU A 238 15.10 -17.04 52.41
C LEU A 238 14.84 -18.33 51.65
N LEU A 239 14.31 -18.23 50.43
CA LEU A 239 13.78 -19.34 49.68
C LEU A 239 14.86 -20.06 48.83
N PRO A 240 14.73 -21.38 48.62
CA PRO A 240 15.63 -22.11 47.74
C PRO A 240 15.31 -21.79 46.26
N ASP A 241 16.32 -21.93 45.40
CA ASP A 241 16.21 -21.59 43.97
C ASP A 241 15.04 -22.28 43.26
N ASP A 242 14.74 -23.53 43.60
CA ASP A 242 13.63 -24.29 43.02
C ASP A 242 12.27 -23.62 43.29
N LEU A 243 12.08 -23.11 44.50
CA LEU A 243 10.85 -22.44 44.91
C LEU A 243 10.77 -21.02 44.34
N LEU A 244 11.90 -20.33 44.18
CA LEU A 244 11.97 -19.05 43.47
C LEU A 244 11.57 -19.21 42.00
N ARG A 245 12.01 -20.28 41.33
CA ARG A 245 11.57 -20.59 39.96
C ARG A 245 10.07 -20.90 39.91
N GLY A 246 9.56 -21.67 40.87
CA GLY A 246 8.12 -21.94 40.98
C GLY A 246 7.27 -20.69 41.23
N LEU A 247 7.77 -19.75 42.05
CA LEU A 247 7.17 -18.43 42.27
C LEU A 247 7.12 -17.60 41.00
N GLN A 248 8.23 -17.54 40.25
CA GLN A 248 8.27 -16.79 39.01
C GLN A 248 7.30 -17.38 37.98
N LEU A 249 7.28 -18.71 37.81
CA LEU A 249 6.34 -19.37 36.91
C LEU A 249 4.88 -19.09 37.27
N ALA A 250 4.52 -19.15 38.56
CA ALA A 250 3.15 -18.85 38.99
C ALA A 250 2.75 -17.40 38.70
N LEU A 251 3.68 -16.44 38.84
CA LEU A 251 3.45 -15.04 38.47
C LEU A 251 3.27 -14.87 36.96
N ASP A 252 4.07 -15.57 36.15
CA ASP A 252 4.01 -15.50 34.69
C ASP A 252 2.69 -16.06 34.15
N VAL A 253 2.24 -17.21 34.68
CA VAL A 253 0.94 -17.82 34.36
C VAL A 253 -0.23 -16.90 34.74
N LEU A 254 -0.19 -16.27 35.93
CA LEU A 254 -1.24 -15.33 36.32
C LEU A 254 -1.28 -14.08 35.42
N ARG A 255 -0.11 -13.58 34.99
CA ARG A 255 -0.01 -12.41 34.11
C ARG A 255 -0.49 -12.70 32.69
N GLU A 256 -0.22 -13.90 32.16
CA GLU A 256 -0.72 -14.38 30.86
C GLU A 256 -2.25 -14.26 30.77
N ILE A 257 -2.96 -14.67 31.83
CA ILE A 257 -4.44 -14.57 31.90
C ILE A 257 -4.94 -13.14 31.86
N ASP A 258 -4.33 -12.24 32.64
CA ASP A 258 -4.77 -10.85 32.73
C ASP A 258 -4.59 -10.12 31.38
N LEU A 259 -3.50 -10.42 30.64
CA LEU A 259 -3.30 -9.90 29.29
C LEU A 259 -4.34 -10.42 28.31
N HIS A 260 -4.71 -11.70 28.38
CA HIS A 260 -5.75 -12.26 27.52
C HIS A 260 -7.14 -11.71 27.81
N ARG A 261 -7.43 -11.34 29.07
CA ARG A 261 -8.68 -10.66 29.44
C ARG A 261 -8.73 -9.18 29.03
N ALA A 262 -7.57 -8.55 28.83
CA ALA A 262 -7.43 -7.12 28.53
C ALA A 262 -7.19 -6.79 27.04
N ALA A 263 -7.12 -7.79 26.15
CA ALA A 263 -6.77 -7.60 24.75
C ALA A 263 -7.85 -6.83 23.96
N GLY A 264 -7.62 -5.52 23.77
CA GLY A 264 -8.31 -4.67 22.79
C GLY A 264 -7.49 -4.48 21.50
N PRO A 265 -8.08 -3.88 20.44
CA PRO A 265 -7.40 -3.67 19.16
C PRO A 265 -6.18 -2.75 19.32
N GLY A 266 -5.07 -3.14 18.68
CA GLY A 266 -3.76 -2.51 18.77
C GLY A 266 -3.75 -0.98 18.56
N GLY A 267 -2.87 -0.32 19.30
CA GLY A 267 -2.70 1.13 19.27
C GLY A 267 -2.14 1.69 17.95
N PRO A 268 -2.07 3.03 17.81
CA PRO A 268 -1.63 3.71 16.59
C PRO A 268 -0.20 3.34 16.18
N ALA A 269 0.08 3.38 14.87
CA ALA A 269 1.38 3.03 14.31
C ALA A 269 2.50 3.96 14.87
N PRO A 270 3.54 3.39 15.51
CA PRO A 270 4.66 4.17 16.05
C PRO A 270 5.59 4.73 14.96
N VAL A 271 6.37 5.76 15.28
CA VAL A 271 7.47 6.26 14.44
C VAL A 271 8.61 5.23 14.44
N LEU A 272 9.20 4.94 13.27
CA LEU A 272 10.34 4.02 13.22
C LEU A 272 11.57 4.68 13.86
N GLU A 273 12.12 4.03 14.88
CA GLU A 273 13.37 4.42 15.53
C GLU A 273 14.42 3.33 15.29
N PHE A 274 15.68 3.74 15.06
CA PHE A 274 16.78 2.83 14.76
C PHE A 274 17.94 3.04 15.74
N GLY A 275 18.62 1.95 16.12
CA GLY A 275 19.81 1.95 16.97
C GLY A 275 19.63 1.22 18.32
N PRO A 276 20.74 0.90 19.03
CA PRO A 276 20.71 0.14 20.27
C PRO A 276 19.86 0.83 21.35
N GLY A 277 18.85 0.13 21.87
CA GLY A 277 18.00 0.61 22.96
C GLY A 277 16.94 1.66 22.59
N ARG A 278 16.72 1.94 21.29
CA ARG A 278 15.71 2.92 20.81
C ARG A 278 14.41 2.30 20.27
N ALA A 279 14.34 0.99 20.10
CA ALA A 279 13.05 0.30 20.05
C ALA A 279 12.62 -0.02 21.50
N GLY A 280 11.35 0.14 21.85
CA GLY A 280 10.79 -0.03 23.21
C GLY A 280 10.91 -1.41 23.87
N TRP A 281 11.85 -2.24 23.41
CA TRP A 281 12.20 -3.56 23.92
C TRP A 281 13.73 -3.67 24.00
N GLN A 282 14.30 -3.51 25.20
CA GLN A 282 15.74 -3.72 25.45
C GLN A 282 16.07 -5.21 25.27
N ASP A 283 16.64 -5.57 24.13
CA ASP A 283 17.35 -6.84 23.90
C ASP A 283 18.81 -6.48 23.60
N ASP A 284 19.74 -7.13 24.28
CA ASP A 284 21.19 -6.91 24.18
C ASP A 284 21.87 -7.83 23.15
N ARG A 285 21.10 -8.63 22.39
CA ARG A 285 21.63 -9.42 21.27
C ARG A 285 22.36 -8.51 20.28
N PRO A 286 23.54 -8.91 19.78
CA PRO A 286 24.24 -8.13 18.78
C PRO A 286 23.45 -8.10 17.47
N GLU A 287 23.24 -6.89 16.94
CA GLU A 287 22.60 -6.63 15.64
C GLU A 287 23.65 -6.17 14.62
N PRO A 288 24.48 -7.08 14.08
CA PRO A 288 25.48 -6.70 13.10
C PRO A 288 24.84 -6.21 11.81
N GLU A 289 25.60 -5.40 11.06
CA GLU A 289 25.27 -5.08 9.68
C GLU A 289 25.65 -6.25 8.76
N ALA A 290 24.66 -6.82 8.08
CA ALA A 290 24.77 -7.98 7.22
C ALA A 290 23.77 -7.92 6.04
N PHE A 291 23.72 -6.76 5.36
CA PHE A 291 22.89 -6.56 4.19
C PHE A 291 23.21 -7.58 3.09
N SER A 292 22.18 -8.12 2.44
CA SER A 292 22.35 -8.87 1.20
C SER A 292 22.64 -7.95 0.02
N ASN A 293 23.35 -8.50 -0.96
CA ASN A 293 23.64 -7.85 -2.22
C ASN A 293 22.45 -8.00 -3.17
N ASP A 294 21.99 -6.88 -3.74
CA ASP A 294 20.94 -6.89 -4.74
C ASP A 294 21.52 -7.23 -6.13
N ALA A 295 20.84 -8.10 -6.88
CA ALA A 295 21.05 -8.18 -8.32
C ALA A 295 20.48 -6.91 -9.01
N ALA A 296 21.01 -6.54 -10.18
CA ALA A 296 20.67 -5.27 -10.85
C ALA A 296 19.16 -5.07 -11.12
N TRP A 297 18.39 -6.15 -11.26
CA TRP A 297 16.95 -6.08 -11.49
C TRP A 297 16.14 -5.87 -10.20
N MET A 298 16.66 -6.27 -9.03
CA MET A 298 15.93 -6.31 -7.76
C MET A 298 15.48 -4.94 -7.26
N SER A 299 16.30 -3.91 -7.45
CA SER A 299 15.96 -2.53 -7.08
C SER A 299 14.88 -1.94 -7.98
N ASN A 300 14.74 -2.45 -9.21
CA ASN A 300 13.84 -1.93 -10.21
C ASN A 300 12.50 -2.67 -10.28
N VAL A 301 12.23 -3.56 -9.33
CA VAL A 301 10.98 -4.32 -9.29
C VAL A 301 9.79 -3.40 -9.00
N VAL A 302 8.74 -3.53 -9.81
CA VAL A 302 7.40 -3.03 -9.57
C VAL A 302 6.48 -4.24 -9.54
N LEU A 303 5.99 -4.54 -8.35
CA LEU A 303 5.25 -5.76 -8.06
C LEU A 303 3.75 -5.50 -8.11
N ILE A 304 2.99 -6.36 -8.77
CA ILE A 304 1.53 -6.40 -8.66
C ILE A 304 1.09 -7.71 -8.01
N ALA A 305 0.21 -7.61 -7.02
CA ALA A 305 -0.41 -8.77 -6.37
C ALA A 305 -1.71 -9.14 -7.08
N LYS A 306 -1.92 -10.44 -7.36
CA LYS A 306 -3.18 -10.97 -7.89
C LYS A 306 -3.59 -12.22 -7.12
N SER A 307 -4.76 -12.16 -6.45
CA SER A 307 -5.50 -13.36 -6.04
C SER A 307 -5.88 -14.17 -7.27
N VAL A 308 -5.28 -15.35 -7.43
CA VAL A 308 -5.30 -16.11 -8.69
C VAL A 308 -6.72 -16.50 -9.09
N HIS A 309 -7.49 -17.13 -8.19
CA HIS A 309 -8.85 -17.58 -8.53
C HIS A 309 -9.78 -16.41 -8.86
N VAL A 310 -9.71 -15.34 -8.07
CA VAL A 310 -10.50 -14.12 -8.30
C VAL A 310 -10.12 -13.49 -9.64
N TRP A 311 -8.83 -13.42 -9.95
CA TRP A 311 -8.35 -12.87 -11.22
C TRP A 311 -8.81 -13.69 -12.42
N LEU A 312 -8.75 -15.02 -12.33
CA LEU A 312 -9.24 -15.92 -13.38
C LEU A 312 -10.76 -15.77 -13.60
N ASP A 313 -11.55 -15.64 -12.53
CA ASP A 313 -12.99 -15.34 -12.62
C ASP A 313 -13.26 -13.99 -13.32
N GLN A 314 -12.54 -12.94 -12.93
CA GLN A 314 -12.65 -11.61 -13.55
C GLN A 314 -12.26 -11.62 -15.03
N LEU A 315 -11.18 -12.34 -15.39
CA LEU A 315 -10.80 -12.55 -16.79
C LEU A 315 -11.91 -13.29 -17.56
N GLY A 316 -12.54 -14.27 -16.91
CA GLY A 316 -13.63 -15.01 -17.54
C GLY A 316 -14.86 -14.17 -17.82
N LYS A 317 -15.23 -13.30 -16.88
CA LYS A 317 -16.29 -12.30 -17.07
C LYS A 317 -15.94 -11.33 -18.21
N ARG A 318 -14.70 -10.81 -18.23
CA ARG A 318 -14.25 -9.86 -19.27
C ARG A 318 -14.22 -10.44 -20.67
N HIS A 319 -13.78 -11.68 -20.84
CA HIS A 319 -13.62 -12.32 -22.14
C HIS A 319 -14.82 -13.21 -22.55
N GLY A 320 -15.85 -13.32 -21.72
CA GLY A 320 -17.06 -14.11 -22.00
C GLY A 320 -16.83 -15.62 -22.11
N ARG A 321 -15.77 -16.16 -21.47
CA ARG A 321 -15.45 -17.60 -21.43
C ARG A 321 -14.76 -17.95 -20.11
N PRO A 322 -14.89 -19.16 -19.57
CA PRO A 322 -14.25 -19.51 -18.30
C PRO A 322 -12.72 -19.59 -18.43
N PHE A 323 -12.02 -19.09 -17.40
CA PHE A 323 -10.59 -19.32 -17.18
C PHE A 323 -10.44 -19.97 -15.80
N THR A 324 -9.76 -21.11 -15.74
CA THR A 324 -9.59 -21.88 -14.50
C THR A 324 -8.14 -22.29 -14.26
N ARG A 325 -7.27 -22.14 -15.25
CA ARG A 325 -5.85 -22.55 -15.19
C ARG A 325 -4.89 -21.41 -15.53
N LEU A 326 -3.65 -21.52 -15.05
CA LEU A 326 -2.60 -20.51 -15.26
C LEU A 326 -2.18 -20.35 -16.73
N ASP A 327 -2.09 -21.45 -17.46
CA ASP A 327 -1.75 -21.50 -18.89
C ASP A 327 -2.82 -20.83 -19.78
N GLN A 328 -4.03 -20.64 -19.25
CA GLN A 328 -5.11 -19.98 -19.99
C GLN A 328 -5.01 -18.46 -19.94
N ILE A 329 -4.23 -17.86 -19.04
CA ILE A 329 -4.11 -16.40 -18.91
C ILE A 329 -3.66 -15.81 -20.26
N PRO A 330 -4.45 -14.90 -20.89
CA PRO A 330 -4.17 -14.40 -22.23
C PRO A 330 -2.87 -13.61 -22.30
N ASP A 331 -2.18 -13.72 -23.42
CA ASP A 331 -0.98 -12.91 -23.72
C ASP A 331 -1.24 -11.40 -23.67
N GLN A 332 -2.43 -10.98 -24.09
CA GLN A 332 -2.90 -9.58 -24.02
C GLN A 332 -2.90 -9.03 -22.59
N GLU A 333 -3.17 -9.88 -21.60
CA GLU A 333 -3.15 -9.49 -20.19
C GLU A 333 -1.71 -9.27 -19.71
N LEU A 334 -0.78 -10.14 -20.11
CA LEU A 334 0.63 -9.98 -19.82
C LEU A 334 1.25 -8.77 -20.54
N ASP A 335 0.86 -8.55 -21.79
CA ASP A 335 1.26 -7.36 -22.58
C ASP A 335 0.80 -6.08 -21.89
N ARG A 336 -0.42 -6.07 -21.33
CA ARG A 336 -0.96 -4.94 -20.59
C ARG A 336 -0.18 -4.68 -19.29
N LEU A 337 0.11 -5.71 -18.49
CA LEU A 337 0.91 -5.56 -17.27
C LEU A 337 2.30 -5.00 -17.58
N ALA A 338 2.97 -5.54 -18.61
CA ALA A 338 4.26 -5.04 -19.05
C ALA A 338 4.18 -3.57 -19.53
N ALA A 339 3.13 -3.22 -20.30
CA ALA A 339 2.89 -1.85 -20.75
C ALA A 339 2.69 -0.88 -19.58
N TRP A 340 2.06 -1.31 -18.47
CA TRP A 340 1.94 -0.52 -17.25
C TRP A 340 3.27 -0.29 -16.51
N GLY A 341 4.34 -1.00 -16.90
CA GLY A 341 5.63 -0.96 -16.21
C GLY A 341 5.74 -1.95 -15.05
N VAL A 342 4.80 -2.91 -14.94
CA VAL A 342 4.91 -4.02 -14.00
C VAL A 342 5.94 -5.02 -14.52
N ASN A 343 6.86 -5.43 -13.66
CA ASN A 343 7.88 -6.43 -13.97
C ASN A 343 8.00 -7.53 -12.89
N GLY A 344 7.14 -7.49 -11.86
CA GLY A 344 6.92 -8.57 -10.92
C GLY A 344 5.42 -8.88 -10.80
N LEU A 345 5.04 -10.16 -10.86
CA LEU A 345 3.66 -10.63 -10.73
C LEU A 345 3.56 -11.63 -9.58
N TRP A 346 3.01 -11.19 -8.45
CA TRP A 346 2.76 -12.03 -7.29
C TRP A 346 1.40 -12.72 -7.39
N LEU A 347 1.45 -14.05 -7.44
CA LEU A 347 0.30 -14.92 -7.56
C LEU A 347 -0.06 -15.50 -6.18
N ILE A 348 -1.15 -15.02 -5.61
CA ILE A 348 -1.63 -15.43 -4.28
C ILE A 348 -2.51 -16.67 -4.42
N GLY A 349 -2.22 -17.68 -3.59
CA GLY A 349 -3.01 -18.89 -3.48
C GLY A 349 -2.76 -19.93 -4.58
N LEU A 350 -1.51 -20.07 -5.01
CA LEU A 350 -1.02 -21.04 -6.01
C LEU A 350 -0.93 -22.48 -5.50
N TRP A 351 -0.60 -22.63 -4.21
CA TRP A 351 -0.26 -23.90 -3.61
C TRP A 351 -1.49 -24.74 -3.29
N GLU A 352 -1.29 -26.05 -3.17
CA GLU A 352 -2.31 -27.00 -2.75
C GLU A 352 -2.75 -26.72 -1.30
N ARG A 353 -4.06 -26.61 -1.10
CA ARG A 353 -4.65 -26.11 0.15
C ARG A 353 -5.32 -27.23 0.95
N SER A 354 -5.33 -27.04 2.27
CA SER A 354 -5.96 -27.91 3.26
C SER A 354 -7.46 -28.10 3.03
N GLU A 355 -7.91 -29.34 2.91
CA GLU A 355 -9.34 -29.65 2.83
C GLU A 355 -10.03 -29.40 4.17
N ALA A 356 -9.34 -29.68 5.28
CA ALA A 356 -9.80 -29.36 6.61
C ALA A 356 -10.10 -27.85 6.78
N SER A 357 -9.23 -26.95 6.29
CA SER A 357 -9.47 -25.49 6.30
C SER A 357 -10.78 -25.12 5.60
N ARG A 358 -11.08 -25.75 4.45
CA ARG A 358 -12.33 -25.55 3.73
C ARG A 358 -13.53 -25.97 4.58
N ARG A 359 -13.49 -27.18 5.16
CA ARG A 359 -14.58 -27.74 5.98
C ARG A 359 -14.88 -26.89 7.21
N ILE A 360 -13.84 -26.40 7.90
CA ILE A 360 -13.98 -25.54 9.07
C ILE A 360 -14.81 -24.29 8.70
N LYS A 361 -14.45 -23.61 7.61
CA LYS A 361 -15.15 -22.41 7.16
C LYS A 361 -16.60 -22.68 6.75
N GLN A 362 -16.85 -23.82 6.12
CA GLN A 362 -18.19 -24.27 5.76
C GLN A 362 -19.06 -24.54 7.00
N TYR A 363 -18.51 -25.23 8.00
CA TYR A 363 -19.20 -25.49 9.27
C TYR A 363 -19.46 -24.21 10.06
N MET A 364 -18.58 -23.20 9.95
CA MET A 364 -18.77 -21.87 10.54
C MET A 364 -19.73 -20.96 9.76
N GLY A 365 -20.40 -21.48 8.72
CA GLY A 365 -21.52 -20.82 8.04
C GLY A 365 -21.19 -20.20 6.68
N ASN A 366 -20.02 -20.46 6.10
CA ASN A 366 -19.69 -20.02 4.73
C ASN A 366 -19.61 -21.23 3.77
N PRO A 367 -20.73 -21.68 3.18
CA PRO A 367 -20.75 -22.89 2.33
C PRO A 367 -19.91 -22.75 1.06
N ASP A 368 -19.72 -21.52 0.56
CA ASP A 368 -18.95 -21.23 -0.65
C ASP A 368 -17.46 -20.96 -0.38
N ALA A 369 -17.02 -20.96 0.89
CA ALA A 369 -15.63 -20.70 1.25
C ALA A 369 -14.70 -21.78 0.68
N ALA A 370 -13.58 -21.34 0.11
CA ALA A 370 -12.45 -22.24 -0.09
C ALA A 370 -11.55 -22.29 1.14
N ALA A 371 -10.64 -23.26 1.12
CA ALA A 371 -9.52 -23.30 2.05
C ALA A 371 -8.72 -22.00 2.01
N SER A 372 -8.20 -21.59 3.17
CA SER A 372 -7.25 -20.48 3.25
C SER A 372 -6.07 -20.73 2.31
N ALA A 373 -5.65 -19.70 1.57
CA ALA A 373 -4.44 -19.74 0.76
C ALA A 373 -3.16 -20.03 1.59
N TYR A 374 -3.20 -19.83 2.92
CA TYR A 374 -2.07 -20.05 3.83
C TYR A 374 -2.22 -21.30 4.71
N ALA A 375 -3.37 -22.00 4.66
CA ALA A 375 -3.50 -23.33 5.24
C ALA A 375 -3.08 -24.36 4.18
N LEU A 376 -1.78 -24.57 4.03
CA LEU A 376 -1.21 -25.38 2.94
C LEU A 376 -1.30 -26.87 3.24
N HIS A 377 -1.79 -27.66 2.27
CA HIS A 377 -1.65 -29.11 2.33
C HIS A 377 -0.21 -29.52 1.95
N ASP A 378 0.32 -28.93 0.88
CA ASP A 378 1.70 -29.11 0.42
C ASP A 378 2.17 -27.96 -0.50
N TYR A 379 3.48 -27.80 -0.69
CA TYR A 379 4.12 -26.84 -1.60
C TYR A 379 4.17 -27.35 -3.06
N ARG A 380 3.03 -27.87 -3.51
CA ARG A 380 2.75 -28.22 -4.90
C ARG A 380 1.80 -27.20 -5.50
N ILE A 381 2.01 -26.85 -6.77
CA ILE A 381 1.06 -25.99 -7.49
C ILE A 381 -0.25 -26.76 -7.67
N ALA A 382 -1.36 -26.16 -7.26
CA ALA A 382 -2.64 -26.84 -7.21
C ALA A 382 -3.04 -27.39 -8.59
N ASP A 383 -3.45 -28.67 -8.63
CA ASP A 383 -3.84 -29.33 -9.89
C ASP A 383 -5.06 -28.64 -10.54
N GLU A 384 -5.94 -28.03 -9.75
CA GLU A 384 -7.08 -27.24 -10.26
C GLU A 384 -6.64 -25.99 -11.06
N LEU A 385 -5.45 -25.44 -10.77
CA LEU A 385 -4.81 -24.35 -11.52
C LEU A 385 -3.97 -24.84 -12.71
N GLY A 386 -3.88 -26.15 -12.89
CA GLY A 386 -3.17 -26.83 -13.97
C GLY A 386 -1.78 -27.34 -13.63
N GLY A 387 -1.38 -27.27 -12.35
CA GLY A 387 -0.12 -27.83 -11.85
C GLY A 387 1.13 -27.18 -12.42
N GLU A 388 2.25 -27.88 -12.28
CA GLU A 388 3.60 -27.41 -12.67
C GLU A 388 3.71 -27.07 -14.17
N ASP A 389 3.00 -27.77 -15.04
CA ASP A 389 3.03 -27.49 -16.49
C ASP A 389 2.40 -26.15 -16.84
N ALA A 390 1.25 -25.83 -16.23
CA ALA A 390 0.56 -24.57 -16.46
C ALA A 390 1.35 -23.38 -15.91
N TRP A 391 1.98 -23.56 -14.75
CA TRP A 391 2.89 -22.56 -14.18
C TRP A 391 4.11 -22.30 -15.07
N ARG A 392 4.76 -23.37 -15.57
CA ARG A 392 5.94 -23.24 -16.43
C ARG A 392 5.64 -22.49 -17.73
N ASP A 393 4.50 -22.78 -18.37
CA ASP A 393 4.02 -22.04 -19.53
C ASP A 393 3.82 -20.55 -19.22
N LEU A 394 3.11 -20.22 -18.13
CA LEU A 394 2.89 -18.84 -17.72
C LEU A 394 4.21 -18.12 -17.40
N SER A 395 5.12 -18.79 -16.69
CA SER A 395 6.43 -18.27 -16.32
C SER A 395 7.27 -17.91 -17.55
N GLU A 396 7.29 -18.77 -18.57
CA GLU A 396 8.00 -18.49 -19.81
C GLU A 396 7.39 -17.31 -20.57
N ARG A 397 6.06 -17.28 -20.72
CA ARG A 397 5.36 -16.20 -21.43
C ARG A 397 5.46 -14.85 -20.73
N ALA A 398 5.44 -14.84 -19.40
CA ALA A 398 5.66 -13.66 -18.58
C ALA A 398 7.13 -13.19 -18.67
N GLY A 399 8.08 -14.13 -18.59
CA GLY A 399 9.52 -13.86 -18.69
C GLY A 399 9.92 -13.20 -20.01
N ARG A 400 9.33 -13.64 -21.14
CA ARG A 400 9.53 -13.00 -22.47
C ARG A 400 9.12 -11.51 -22.50
N ARG A 401 8.26 -11.08 -21.57
CA ARG A 401 7.79 -9.69 -21.42
C ARG A 401 8.50 -8.94 -20.28
N GLY A 402 9.52 -9.54 -19.68
CA GLY A 402 10.27 -8.95 -18.56
C GLY A 402 9.55 -9.06 -17.21
N ILE A 403 8.49 -9.86 -17.10
CA ILE A 403 7.74 -10.07 -15.86
C ILE A 403 8.27 -11.31 -15.15
N ARG A 404 8.72 -11.16 -13.90
CA ARG A 404 9.10 -12.27 -13.01
C ARG A 404 7.90 -12.69 -12.16
N LEU A 405 7.65 -13.99 -12.07
CA LEU A 405 6.61 -14.49 -11.17
C LEU A 405 7.10 -14.47 -9.72
N ALA A 406 6.19 -14.14 -8.81
CA ALA A 406 6.40 -14.20 -7.38
C ALA A 406 5.36 -15.11 -6.73
N SER A 407 5.75 -15.77 -5.64
CA SER A 407 4.87 -16.60 -4.83
C SER A 407 4.92 -16.21 -3.36
N ASP A 408 3.84 -16.50 -2.65
CA ASP A 408 3.88 -16.61 -1.19
C ASP A 408 4.70 -17.81 -0.75
N MET A 409 5.31 -17.70 0.42
CA MET A 409 5.84 -18.80 1.19
C MET A 409 5.46 -18.59 2.66
N VAL A 410 4.89 -19.63 3.28
CA VAL A 410 4.38 -19.64 4.65
C VAL A 410 5.23 -20.60 5.50
N PRO A 411 6.33 -20.12 6.11
CA PRO A 411 7.29 -21.01 6.77
C PRO A 411 6.88 -21.38 8.20
N ASN A 412 5.93 -20.65 8.79
CA ASN A 412 5.63 -20.78 10.21
C ASN A 412 4.80 -22.03 10.55
N HIS A 413 3.89 -22.41 9.67
CA HIS A 413 2.90 -23.45 9.92
C HIS A 413 2.49 -24.18 8.62
N MET A 414 1.82 -25.31 8.78
CA MET A 414 1.18 -26.06 7.69
C MET A 414 -0.33 -26.19 7.97
N GLY A 415 -1.15 -26.61 7.00
CA GLY A 415 -2.54 -26.97 7.26
C GLY A 415 -2.67 -28.15 8.23
N ILE A 416 -3.76 -28.22 9.01
CA ILE A 416 -3.95 -29.27 10.04
C ILE A 416 -4.09 -30.70 9.48
N ASP A 417 -4.38 -30.83 8.19
CA ASP A 417 -4.44 -32.09 7.44
C ASP A 417 -3.33 -32.19 6.37
N SER A 418 -2.29 -31.37 6.49
CA SER A 418 -1.14 -31.40 5.58
C SER A 418 -0.40 -32.73 5.61
N THR A 419 0.31 -33.03 4.53
CA THR A 419 1.21 -34.19 4.44
C THR A 419 2.18 -34.24 5.62
N TRP A 420 2.66 -33.08 6.10
CA TRP A 420 3.58 -33.01 7.22
C TRP A 420 2.91 -33.41 8.54
N VAL A 421 1.66 -33.01 8.82
CA VAL A 421 0.95 -33.43 10.04
C VAL A 421 0.65 -34.94 10.03
N VAL A 422 0.40 -35.50 8.84
CA VAL A 422 0.13 -36.93 8.65
C VAL A 422 1.41 -37.74 8.86
N GLU A 423 2.47 -37.42 8.12
CA GLU A 423 3.69 -38.23 7.99
C GLU A 423 4.76 -37.89 9.03
N HIS A 424 4.82 -36.63 9.46
CA HIS A 424 5.83 -36.08 10.37
C HIS A 424 5.20 -35.31 11.54
N PRO A 425 4.30 -35.92 12.34
CA PRO A 425 3.66 -35.23 13.46
C PRO A 425 4.66 -34.71 14.50
N GLU A 426 5.89 -35.26 14.56
CA GLU A 426 7.00 -34.78 15.38
C GLU A 426 7.58 -33.42 14.99
N TYR A 427 7.26 -32.90 13.80
CA TYR A 427 7.71 -31.58 13.34
C TYR A 427 6.98 -30.41 14.02
N PHE A 428 5.89 -30.68 14.73
CA PHE A 428 5.02 -29.65 15.27
C PHE A 428 5.14 -29.50 16.78
N LEU A 429 4.90 -28.27 17.26
CA LEU A 429 4.76 -28.00 18.69
C LEU A 429 3.52 -28.72 19.23
N GLN A 430 3.73 -29.59 20.22
CA GLN A 430 2.68 -30.50 20.67
C GLN A 430 2.83 -30.93 22.13
N LEU A 431 1.73 -31.41 22.70
CA LEU A 431 1.63 -31.99 24.03
C LEU A 431 1.08 -33.42 23.97
N PRO A 432 1.44 -34.29 24.95
CA PRO A 432 0.88 -35.63 25.06
C PRO A 432 -0.55 -35.65 25.63
N HIS A 433 -1.01 -34.55 26.23
CA HIS A 433 -2.35 -34.34 26.77
C HIS A 433 -2.84 -32.93 26.37
N PRO A 434 -4.14 -32.61 26.40
CA PRO A 434 -4.58 -31.27 26.06
C PRO A 434 -4.03 -30.26 27.10
N PRO A 435 -3.78 -29.00 26.72
CA PRO A 435 -3.28 -27.98 27.66
C PRO A 435 -4.31 -27.62 28.73
N TYR A 436 -5.60 -27.78 28.41
CA TYR A 436 -6.70 -27.58 29.34
C TYR A 436 -7.54 -28.87 29.43
N PRO A 437 -7.75 -29.45 30.63
CA PRO A 437 -8.55 -30.67 30.79
C PRO A 437 -10.01 -30.53 30.38
N ALA A 438 -10.53 -29.30 30.32
CA ALA A 438 -11.88 -29.01 29.87
C ALA A 438 -12.03 -29.11 28.35
N TYR A 439 -10.92 -29.15 27.59
CA TYR A 439 -10.97 -29.27 26.14
C TYR A 439 -11.60 -30.59 25.72
N ARG A 440 -12.57 -30.50 24.80
CA ARG A 440 -13.29 -31.65 24.26
C ARG A 440 -13.06 -31.71 22.77
N PHE A 441 -12.83 -32.92 22.27
CA PHE A 441 -12.55 -33.20 20.86
C PHE A 441 -13.56 -34.23 20.34
N ASP A 442 -14.83 -33.98 20.65
CA ASP A 442 -15.95 -34.89 20.31
C ASP A 442 -16.46 -34.64 18.87
N GLY A 443 -15.99 -33.56 18.23
CA GLY A 443 -16.35 -33.16 16.88
C GLY A 443 -15.93 -34.14 15.78
N GLY A 444 -16.41 -33.88 14.57
CA GLY A 444 -16.13 -34.70 13.39
C GLY A 444 -14.65 -34.69 12.99
N ASN A 445 -14.19 -35.81 12.40
CA ASN A 445 -12.86 -35.87 11.80
C ASN A 445 -12.77 -34.90 10.61
N LEU A 446 -11.74 -34.05 10.60
CA LEU A 446 -11.49 -33.08 9.54
C LEU A 446 -10.49 -33.60 8.50
N CYS A 447 -9.73 -34.66 8.81
CA CYS A 447 -8.75 -35.27 7.91
C CYS A 447 -9.35 -36.47 7.16
N ASP A 448 -9.12 -36.53 5.85
CA ASP A 448 -9.58 -37.65 5.01
C ASP A 448 -8.57 -38.80 4.89
N THR A 449 -7.35 -38.61 5.39
CA THR A 449 -6.30 -39.61 5.29
C THR A 449 -6.63 -40.84 6.14
N PRO A 450 -6.70 -42.05 5.55
CA PRO A 450 -7.03 -43.25 6.30
C PRO A 450 -6.07 -43.49 7.47
N GLY A 451 -6.61 -43.79 8.66
CA GLY A 451 -5.83 -44.08 9.85
C GLY A 451 -5.38 -42.85 10.65
N VAL A 452 -5.73 -41.64 10.22
CA VAL A 452 -5.44 -40.39 10.93
C VAL A 452 -6.72 -39.61 11.22
N GLY A 453 -6.97 -39.35 12.51
CA GLY A 453 -8.04 -38.46 12.96
C GLY A 453 -7.50 -37.08 13.31
N VAL A 454 -8.16 -36.02 12.83
CA VAL A 454 -7.89 -34.61 13.20
C VAL A 454 -9.17 -33.97 13.68
N ARG A 455 -9.17 -33.40 14.90
CA ARG A 455 -10.35 -32.79 15.54
C ARG A 455 -9.99 -31.48 16.22
N ILE A 456 -10.84 -30.46 16.06
CA ILE A 456 -10.71 -29.17 16.74
C ILE A 456 -11.53 -29.21 18.04
N GLU A 457 -11.09 -28.42 19.02
CA GLU A 457 -11.75 -28.26 20.31
C GLU A 457 -13.17 -27.64 20.16
N GLU A 458 -14.14 -28.12 20.93
CA GLU A 458 -15.55 -27.76 20.81
C GLU A 458 -15.88 -26.27 21.00
N GLY A 459 -15.16 -25.61 21.92
CA GLY A 459 -15.32 -24.19 22.22
C GLY A 459 -15.05 -23.27 21.03
N TYR A 460 -14.28 -23.73 20.04
CA TYR A 460 -14.10 -23.01 18.78
C TYR A 460 -15.44 -22.80 18.03
N TRP A 461 -16.25 -23.85 17.90
CA TRP A 461 -17.46 -23.82 17.07
C TRP A 461 -18.53 -22.86 17.60
N ASN A 462 -18.63 -22.73 18.93
CA ASN A 462 -19.57 -21.84 19.60
C ASN A 462 -18.93 -20.53 20.09
N ARG A 463 -17.65 -20.30 19.78
CA ARG A 463 -16.85 -19.13 20.19
C ARG A 463 -16.76 -18.93 21.71
N SER A 464 -16.84 -20.00 22.48
CA SER A 464 -16.61 -19.97 23.94
C SER A 464 -15.13 -20.08 24.29
N ASP A 465 -14.29 -20.58 23.38
CA ASP A 465 -12.83 -20.65 23.53
C ASP A 465 -12.14 -20.41 22.18
N ALA A 466 -10.87 -19.99 22.22
CA ALA A 466 -10.04 -19.77 21.04
C ALA A 466 -9.40 -21.07 20.51
N ALA A 467 -9.49 -22.18 21.27
CA ALA A 467 -8.97 -23.50 20.93
C ALA A 467 -7.49 -23.46 20.53
N VAL A 468 -6.57 -23.41 21.50
CA VAL A 468 -5.13 -23.23 21.19
C VAL A 468 -4.44 -24.45 20.56
N VAL A 469 -5.07 -25.63 20.64
CA VAL A 469 -4.58 -26.89 20.05
C VAL A 469 -5.70 -27.64 19.32
N PHE A 470 -5.32 -28.50 18.38
CA PHE A 470 -6.16 -29.56 17.83
C PHE A 470 -5.65 -30.94 18.23
N GLN A 471 -6.53 -31.94 18.22
CA GLN A 471 -6.18 -33.33 18.48
C GLN A 471 -5.85 -34.05 17.17
N ARG A 472 -4.69 -34.69 17.09
CA ARG A 472 -4.31 -35.67 16.06
C ARG A 472 -4.27 -37.06 16.68
N VAL A 473 -5.03 -38.00 16.15
CA VAL A 473 -5.10 -39.38 16.62
C VAL A 473 -4.60 -40.32 15.53
N ASP A 474 -3.67 -41.19 15.89
CA ASP A 474 -3.36 -42.37 15.10
C ASP A 474 -4.45 -43.42 15.35
N GLU A 475 -5.33 -43.69 14.40
CA GLU A 475 -6.48 -44.57 14.61
C GLU A 475 -6.06 -46.04 14.79
N GLY A 476 -4.90 -46.43 14.24
CA GLY A 476 -4.37 -47.79 14.38
C GLY A 476 -3.85 -48.08 15.77
N SER A 477 -3.13 -47.14 16.38
CA SER A 477 -2.57 -47.28 17.73
C SER A 477 -3.40 -46.66 18.85
N GLY A 478 -4.35 -45.79 18.51
CA GLY A 478 -5.11 -44.96 19.46
C GLY A 478 -4.29 -43.81 20.07
N GLN A 479 -3.05 -43.59 19.61
CA GLN A 479 -2.18 -42.55 20.17
C GLN A 479 -2.71 -41.15 19.78
N ALA A 480 -3.08 -40.36 20.78
CA ALA A 480 -3.45 -38.96 20.62
C ALA A 480 -2.26 -38.02 20.87
N ARG A 481 -2.18 -36.96 20.07
CA ARG A 481 -1.25 -35.82 20.19
C ARG A 481 -2.07 -34.54 20.12
N TYR A 482 -1.66 -33.52 20.86
CA TYR A 482 -2.34 -32.23 20.91
C TYR A 482 -1.41 -31.18 20.34
N ILE A 483 -1.65 -30.77 19.10
CA ILE A 483 -0.75 -29.93 18.30
C ILE A 483 -1.25 -28.49 18.35
N TYR A 484 -0.34 -27.54 18.58
CA TYR A 484 -0.68 -26.12 18.60
C TYR A 484 -1.01 -25.59 17.21
N HIS A 485 -2.01 -24.71 17.16
CA HIS A 485 -2.30 -23.94 15.96
C HIS A 485 -1.26 -22.84 15.72
N GLY A 486 -1.06 -22.43 14.47
CA GLY A 486 -0.22 -21.27 14.16
C GLY A 486 -0.75 -20.00 14.85
N ASN A 487 0.14 -19.17 15.36
CA ASN A 487 -0.22 -17.94 16.08
C ASN A 487 0.90 -16.89 15.97
N ASP A 488 0.54 -15.61 15.93
CA ASP A 488 1.42 -14.44 15.88
C ASP A 488 1.56 -13.72 17.24
N GLY A 489 0.97 -14.24 18.31
CA GLY A 489 0.91 -13.64 19.64
C GLY A 489 -0.39 -12.86 19.91
N THR A 490 -1.39 -12.97 19.03
CA THR A 490 -2.76 -12.53 19.31
C THR A 490 -3.53 -13.60 20.10
N SER A 491 -4.62 -13.21 20.75
CA SER A 491 -5.46 -14.13 21.53
C SER A 491 -6.21 -15.16 20.68
N MET A 492 -6.26 -14.99 19.35
CA MET A 492 -6.98 -15.86 18.42
C MET A 492 -5.97 -16.57 17.50
N PRO A 493 -5.72 -17.88 17.68
CA PRO A 493 -4.85 -18.63 16.79
C PRO A 493 -5.49 -18.83 15.40
N TRP A 494 -4.67 -19.21 14.43
CA TRP A 494 -5.13 -19.64 13.10
C TRP A 494 -5.55 -21.12 13.16
N ASN A 495 -6.80 -21.37 13.59
CA ASN A 495 -7.33 -22.72 13.91
C ASN A 495 -7.34 -23.74 12.76
N ASP A 496 -7.06 -23.35 11.53
CA ASP A 496 -6.91 -24.25 10.38
C ASP A 496 -5.44 -24.59 10.05
N THR A 497 -4.51 -24.20 10.92
CA THR A 497 -3.06 -24.39 10.75
C THR A 497 -2.43 -25.14 11.93
N ALA A 498 -1.23 -25.70 11.73
CA ALA A 498 -0.43 -26.45 12.69
C ALA A 498 0.97 -25.85 12.78
N GLN A 499 1.38 -25.43 13.99
CA GLN A 499 2.62 -24.71 14.24
C GLN A 499 3.85 -25.63 14.22
N LEU A 500 4.85 -25.29 13.39
CA LEU A 500 6.12 -26.01 13.32
C LEU A 500 7.02 -25.70 14.52
N ASP A 501 7.80 -26.69 14.96
CA ASP A 501 8.78 -26.56 16.04
C ASP A 501 10.18 -26.21 15.52
N PHE A 502 10.47 -24.90 15.51
CA PHE A 502 11.77 -24.36 15.10
C PHE A 502 12.89 -24.57 16.13
N LEU A 503 12.66 -25.15 17.31
CA LEU A 503 13.77 -25.61 18.17
C LEU A 503 14.48 -26.81 17.56
N ARG A 504 13.78 -27.59 16.74
CA ARG A 504 14.33 -28.76 16.07
C ARG A 504 15.13 -28.40 14.82
N ALA A 505 16.37 -28.87 14.75
CA ALA A 505 17.26 -28.58 13.63
C ALA A 505 16.82 -29.24 12.31
N ASP A 506 16.23 -30.43 12.36
CA ASP A 506 15.70 -31.14 11.19
C ASP A 506 14.49 -30.42 10.58
N VAL A 507 13.60 -29.85 11.42
CA VAL A 507 12.48 -29.02 10.96
C VAL A 507 12.99 -27.76 10.23
N ARG A 508 13.97 -27.06 10.82
CA ARG A 508 14.57 -25.87 10.17
C ARG A 508 15.17 -26.21 8.80
N GLU A 509 15.91 -27.31 8.69
CA GLU A 509 16.47 -27.77 7.41
C GLU A 509 15.38 -28.17 6.41
N ALA A 510 14.31 -28.85 6.85
CA ALA A 510 13.19 -29.21 5.99
C ALA A 510 12.50 -27.96 5.40
N VAL A 511 12.25 -26.94 6.23
CA VAL A 511 11.67 -25.67 5.77
C VAL A 511 12.63 -24.94 4.83
N ILE A 512 13.94 -24.88 5.12
CA ILE A 512 14.95 -24.27 4.23
C ILE A 512 14.96 -24.97 2.86
N ARG A 513 14.87 -26.31 2.82
CA ARG A 513 14.80 -27.08 1.56
C ARG A 513 13.59 -26.66 0.73
N VAL A 514 12.42 -26.55 1.34
CA VAL A 514 11.21 -26.06 0.67
C VAL A 514 11.41 -24.64 0.15
N ILE A 515 11.98 -23.73 0.94
CA ILE A 515 12.26 -22.36 0.51
C ILE A 515 13.18 -22.36 -0.73
N LEU A 516 14.22 -23.19 -0.73
CA LEU A 516 15.13 -23.31 -1.88
C LEU A 516 14.43 -23.90 -3.12
N ASP A 517 13.51 -24.85 -2.94
CA ASP A 517 12.70 -25.39 -4.03
C ASP A 517 11.72 -24.35 -4.58
N VAL A 518 11.12 -23.53 -3.72
CA VAL A 518 10.30 -22.39 -4.11
C VAL A 518 11.15 -21.35 -4.85
N ALA A 519 12.35 -21.02 -4.38
CA ALA A 519 13.28 -20.07 -5.02
C ALA A 519 13.68 -20.48 -6.44
N ARG A 520 13.80 -21.78 -6.70
CA ARG A 520 14.08 -22.31 -8.05
C ARG A 520 12.90 -22.13 -9.02
N ARG A 521 11.67 -22.04 -8.50
CA ARG A 521 10.46 -21.78 -9.30
C ARG A 521 10.19 -20.27 -9.40
N PHE A 522 10.27 -19.55 -8.29
CA PHE A 522 9.89 -18.15 -8.19
C PHE A 522 11.10 -17.28 -7.83
N PRO A 523 11.60 -16.45 -8.76
CA PRO A 523 12.70 -15.52 -8.49
C PRO A 523 12.34 -14.44 -7.46
N ILE A 524 11.07 -14.30 -7.09
CA ILE A 524 10.61 -13.37 -6.06
C ILE A 524 9.77 -14.19 -5.06
N ILE A 525 10.14 -14.15 -3.79
CA ILE A 525 9.42 -14.83 -2.71
C ILE A 525 8.96 -13.80 -1.69
N ARG A 526 7.67 -13.82 -1.37
CA ARG A 526 7.12 -13.09 -0.22
C ARG A 526 6.88 -14.07 0.93
N PHE A 527 7.56 -13.83 2.04
CA PHE A 527 7.42 -14.60 3.27
C PHE A 527 6.30 -14.01 4.12
N ASP A 528 5.30 -14.85 4.43
CA ASP A 528 4.19 -14.52 5.30
C ASP A 528 4.61 -14.49 6.77
N ALA A 529 4.10 -13.50 7.53
CA ALA A 529 4.30 -13.34 8.97
C ALA A 529 5.75 -13.60 9.42
N ALA A 530 6.73 -13.09 8.67
CA ALA A 530 8.14 -13.47 8.82
C ALA A 530 8.69 -13.13 10.22
N MET A 531 8.14 -12.09 10.86
CA MET A 531 8.49 -11.67 12.23
C MET A 531 8.27 -12.77 13.27
N THR A 532 7.31 -13.68 13.06
CA THR A 532 7.01 -14.77 14.01
C THR A 532 8.16 -15.77 14.18
N LEU A 533 9.01 -15.90 13.15
CA LEU A 533 10.15 -16.81 13.13
C LEU A 533 11.50 -16.15 13.42
N ALA A 534 11.53 -14.83 13.61
CA ALA A 534 12.73 -14.19 14.14
C ALA A 534 13.01 -14.78 15.53
N LYS A 535 14.24 -15.25 15.78
CA LYS A 535 14.62 -16.01 16.98
C LYS A 535 14.09 -15.39 18.28
N LYS A 536 14.18 -14.07 18.42
CA LYS A 536 13.65 -13.30 19.55
C LYS A 536 12.13 -13.45 19.74
N HIS A 537 11.36 -13.35 18.65
CA HIS A 537 9.90 -13.47 18.73
C HIS A 537 9.46 -14.91 18.85
N TYR A 538 10.12 -15.84 18.17
CA TYR A 538 9.83 -17.25 18.34
C TYR A 538 9.98 -17.68 19.81
N GLN A 539 11.05 -17.21 20.49
CA GLN A 539 11.19 -17.38 21.94
C GLN A 539 10.04 -16.74 22.70
N ARG A 540 9.79 -15.44 22.51
CA ARG A 540 8.73 -14.71 23.23
C ARG A 540 7.35 -15.37 23.11
N LEU A 541 7.02 -15.88 21.93
CA LEU A 541 5.72 -16.45 21.63
C LEU A 541 5.58 -17.87 22.20
N TRP A 542 6.54 -18.74 21.93
CA TRP A 542 6.39 -20.19 22.17
C TRP A 542 7.15 -20.69 23.41
N PHE A 543 8.18 -19.97 23.85
CA PHE A 543 9.10 -20.34 24.93
C PHE A 543 9.51 -19.10 25.76
N PRO A 544 8.55 -18.35 26.34
CA PRO A 544 8.81 -17.08 27.00
C PRO A 544 9.87 -17.22 28.12
N ALA A 545 10.70 -16.19 28.32
CA ALA A 545 11.69 -16.24 29.40
C ALA A 545 10.99 -16.18 30.77
N PRO A 546 11.52 -16.83 31.82
CA PRO A 546 11.00 -16.67 33.18
C PRO A 546 10.98 -15.19 33.58
N GLY A 547 9.82 -14.66 33.98
CA GLY A 547 9.63 -13.22 34.22
C GLY A 547 8.83 -12.49 33.15
N ASP A 548 8.81 -13.03 31.93
CA ASP A 548 8.01 -12.52 30.82
C ASP A 548 6.63 -13.19 30.83
N SER A 549 5.59 -12.44 30.47
CA SER A 549 4.27 -13.05 30.20
C SER A 549 4.30 -13.78 28.87
N GLY A 550 3.78 -15.01 28.84
CA GLY A 550 3.50 -15.70 27.58
C GLY A 550 2.51 -14.92 26.72
N ALA A 551 2.76 -14.89 25.40
CA ALA A 551 1.83 -14.29 24.43
C ALA A 551 0.80 -15.31 23.92
N ILE A 552 1.07 -16.60 24.10
CA ILE A 552 0.23 -17.70 23.65
C ILE A 552 -0.25 -18.46 24.89
N PRO A 553 -1.57 -18.67 25.05
CA PRO A 553 -2.12 -19.37 26.21
C PRO A 553 -1.45 -20.73 26.42
N SER A 554 -1.20 -21.10 27.67
CA SER A 554 -0.50 -22.32 28.14
C SER A 554 1.01 -22.38 27.88
N ARG A 555 1.62 -21.37 27.22
CA ARG A 555 3.04 -21.43 26.88
C ARG A 555 3.98 -20.92 27.97
N ALA A 556 3.51 -20.14 28.95
CA ALA A 556 4.33 -19.74 30.10
C ALA A 556 4.97 -20.94 30.83
N GLU A 557 4.28 -22.07 30.92
CA GLU A 557 4.79 -23.31 31.56
C GLU A 557 5.94 -23.98 30.80
N HIS A 558 6.10 -23.65 29.53
CA HIS A 558 7.18 -24.13 28.66
C HIS A 558 8.28 -23.08 28.47
N GLY A 559 8.33 -22.08 29.35
CA GLY A 559 9.32 -21.01 29.29
C GLY A 559 10.75 -21.53 29.39
N MET A 560 11.66 -20.88 28.66
CA MET A 560 13.09 -21.23 28.62
C MET A 560 13.92 -20.00 28.95
N THR A 561 14.99 -20.17 29.73
CA THR A 561 15.98 -19.09 29.84
C THR A 561 16.60 -18.83 28.47
N ARG A 562 17.14 -17.64 28.28
CA ARG A 562 17.78 -17.28 27.03
C ARG A 562 18.93 -18.22 26.66
N GLU A 563 19.73 -18.63 27.64
CA GLU A 563 20.86 -19.54 27.41
C GLU A 563 20.37 -20.91 26.92
N GLN A 564 19.28 -21.43 27.50
CA GLN A 564 18.68 -22.70 27.10
C GLN A 564 18.11 -22.62 25.68
N PHE A 565 17.37 -21.55 25.39
CA PHE A 565 16.79 -21.32 24.07
C PHE A 565 17.87 -21.11 23.01
N ASP A 566 18.90 -20.29 23.31
CA ASP A 566 20.03 -20.05 22.41
C ASP A 566 20.84 -21.33 22.17
N ALA A 567 20.91 -22.26 23.13
CA ALA A 567 21.52 -23.57 22.91
C ALA A 567 20.70 -24.48 21.96
N ALA A 568 19.36 -24.41 22.02
CA ALA A 568 18.48 -25.19 21.16
C ALA A 568 18.33 -24.60 19.74
N MET A 569 18.35 -23.27 19.64
CA MET A 569 18.29 -22.53 18.37
C MET A 569 19.53 -21.61 18.27
N PRO A 570 20.71 -22.16 17.95
CA PRO A 570 21.98 -21.42 18.00
C PRO A 570 22.06 -20.28 16.99
N LEU A 571 21.53 -20.51 15.80
CA LEU A 571 21.54 -19.55 14.70
C LEU A 571 20.16 -18.93 14.50
N GLU A 572 20.17 -17.75 13.89
CA GLU A 572 18.96 -17.06 13.47
C GLU A 572 18.44 -17.68 12.17
N PHE A 573 17.21 -18.18 12.17
CA PHE A 573 16.66 -18.96 11.06
C PHE A 573 16.70 -18.18 9.75
N TRP A 574 16.27 -16.92 9.77
CA TRP A 574 16.27 -16.08 8.57
C TRP A 574 17.66 -15.78 8.05
N ARG A 575 18.65 -15.66 8.94
CA ARG A 575 20.05 -15.49 8.53
C ARG A 575 20.54 -16.71 7.77
N GLU A 576 20.23 -17.92 8.27
CA GLU A 576 20.54 -19.17 7.58
C GLU A 576 19.84 -19.25 6.22
N VAL A 577 18.54 -18.91 6.15
CA VAL A 577 17.79 -18.87 4.89
C VAL A 577 18.46 -17.97 3.86
N VAL A 578 18.78 -16.72 4.24
CA VAL A 578 19.36 -15.75 3.32
C VAL A 578 20.74 -16.21 2.84
N ASP A 579 21.59 -16.74 3.72
CA ASP A 579 22.92 -17.23 3.35
C ASP A 579 22.85 -18.45 2.40
N ARG A 580 21.90 -19.36 2.67
CA ARG A 580 21.65 -20.54 1.82
C ARG A 580 21.10 -20.13 0.46
N VAL A 581 20.14 -19.20 0.41
CA VAL A 581 19.60 -18.67 -0.86
C VAL A 581 20.69 -17.97 -1.66
N ALA A 582 21.50 -17.11 -1.03
CA ALA A 582 22.61 -16.44 -1.72
C ALA A 582 23.63 -17.42 -2.33
N LYS A 583 23.78 -18.62 -1.74
CA LYS A 583 24.70 -19.65 -2.23
C LYS A 583 24.06 -20.60 -3.26
N GLU A 584 22.82 -21.00 -3.05
CA GLU A 584 22.17 -22.08 -3.78
C GLU A 584 21.11 -21.61 -4.80
N ALA A 585 20.62 -20.37 -4.65
CA ALA A 585 19.65 -19.72 -5.52
C ALA A 585 19.87 -18.17 -5.57
N PRO A 586 21.06 -17.69 -5.98
CA PRO A 586 21.48 -16.29 -5.85
C PRO A 586 20.62 -15.26 -6.60
N ASP A 587 19.86 -15.68 -7.62
CA ASP A 587 18.98 -14.80 -8.40
C ASP A 587 17.56 -14.71 -7.83
N THR A 588 17.45 -14.70 -6.49
CA THR A 588 16.17 -14.71 -5.77
C THR A 588 16.02 -13.47 -4.89
N LEU A 589 14.96 -12.70 -5.13
CA LEU A 589 14.54 -11.59 -4.31
C LEU A 589 13.65 -12.08 -3.17
N LEU A 590 13.99 -11.71 -1.94
CA LEU A 590 13.29 -12.14 -0.72
C LEU A 590 12.60 -10.95 -0.05
N LEU A 591 11.28 -11.04 0.11
CA LEU A 591 10.43 -10.01 0.73
C LEU A 591 9.91 -10.56 2.06
N ALA A 592 10.21 -9.89 3.18
CA ALA A 592 9.58 -10.19 4.45
C ALA A 592 8.33 -9.33 4.64
N GLU A 593 7.19 -9.97 4.89
CA GLU A 593 6.16 -9.34 5.67
C GLU A 593 6.58 -9.38 7.14
N ALA A 594 7.14 -8.28 7.62
CA ALA A 594 7.46 -8.10 9.03
C ALA A 594 6.90 -6.77 9.51
N PHE A 595 6.37 -6.77 10.74
CA PHE A 595 5.85 -5.61 11.45
C PHE A 595 6.57 -5.48 12.80
N TRP A 596 6.06 -4.61 13.69
CA TRP A 596 6.53 -4.43 15.07
C TRP A 596 7.91 -3.75 15.22
N LEU A 597 8.19 -2.74 14.38
CA LEU A 597 9.44 -1.96 14.44
C LEU A 597 10.71 -2.79 14.16
N MET A 598 10.57 -3.93 13.48
CA MET A 598 11.68 -4.82 13.13
C MET A 598 12.22 -4.61 11.72
N GLU A 599 11.73 -3.63 10.99
CA GLU A 599 12.04 -3.46 9.57
C GLU A 599 13.55 -3.32 9.37
N GLY A 600 14.20 -2.52 10.21
CA GLY A 600 15.67 -2.38 10.24
C GLY A 600 16.37 -3.69 10.54
N TYR A 601 15.90 -4.46 11.52
CA TYR A 601 16.46 -5.76 11.89
C TYR A 601 16.42 -6.77 10.73
N PHE A 602 15.28 -6.89 10.05
CA PHE A 602 15.12 -7.81 8.93
C PHE A 602 16.06 -7.52 7.77
N VAL A 603 16.19 -6.24 7.39
CA VAL A 603 16.99 -5.90 6.21
C VAL A 603 18.47 -5.76 6.53
N ARG A 604 18.80 -5.16 7.67
CA ARG A 604 20.18 -4.88 8.07
C ARG A 604 20.85 -6.09 8.68
N THR A 605 20.21 -6.78 9.62
CA THR A 605 20.84 -7.86 10.39
C THR A 605 20.54 -9.24 9.80
N LEU A 606 19.28 -9.51 9.45
CA LEU A 606 18.90 -10.79 8.85
C LEU A 606 19.26 -10.87 7.36
N GLY A 607 19.48 -9.73 6.71
CA GLY A 607 19.85 -9.65 5.30
C GLY A 607 18.69 -9.87 4.34
N MET A 608 17.44 -9.74 4.78
CA MET A 608 16.31 -9.81 3.87
C MET A 608 16.42 -8.69 2.81
N HIS A 609 16.15 -9.01 1.54
CA HIS A 609 16.30 -8.01 0.48
C HIS A 609 15.28 -6.88 0.64
N ARG A 610 14.05 -7.22 0.99
CA ARG A 610 12.96 -6.25 1.18
C ARG A 610 12.13 -6.55 2.42
N VAL A 611 11.54 -5.53 3.01
CA VAL A 611 10.62 -5.63 4.15
C VAL A 611 9.44 -4.68 3.97
N TYR A 612 8.27 -5.08 4.43
CA TYR A 612 7.07 -4.25 4.36
C TYR A 612 7.22 -2.94 5.12
N ASN A 613 6.68 -1.85 4.57
CA ASN A 613 6.65 -0.54 5.21
C ASN A 613 5.20 -0.11 5.49
N SER A 614 4.61 -0.64 6.55
CA SER A 614 3.25 -0.27 6.95
C SER A 614 3.11 1.20 7.37
N ALA A 615 4.22 1.85 7.76
CA ALA A 615 4.21 3.27 8.10
C ALA A 615 3.85 4.14 6.89
N PHE A 616 4.28 3.76 5.68
CA PHE A 616 3.88 4.44 4.43
C PHE A 616 2.36 4.50 4.30
N MET A 617 1.70 3.35 4.35
CA MET A 617 0.25 3.27 4.19
C MET A 617 -0.49 3.95 5.34
N ASN A 618 -0.18 3.60 6.59
CA ASN A 618 -0.94 4.04 7.76
C ASN A 618 -0.77 5.52 8.05
N MET A 619 0.43 6.08 7.88
CA MET A 619 0.63 7.50 8.16
C MET A 619 0.10 8.38 7.02
N LEU A 620 0.28 7.99 5.75
CA LEU A 620 -0.22 8.80 4.62
C LEU A 620 -1.75 8.76 4.51
N LYS A 621 -2.40 7.62 4.82
CA LYS A 621 -3.87 7.57 4.82
C LYS A 621 -4.48 8.48 5.88
N LEU A 622 -3.88 8.50 7.08
CA LEU A 622 -4.31 9.31 8.22
C LEU A 622 -3.80 10.76 8.18
N GLU A 623 -2.99 11.12 7.17
CA GLU A 623 -2.33 12.44 7.07
C GLU A 623 -1.44 12.77 8.28
N ASP A 624 -0.88 11.74 8.91
CA ASP A 624 0.17 11.82 9.93
C ASP A 624 1.53 12.19 9.30
N ASN A 625 1.55 13.22 8.47
CA ASN A 625 2.65 13.57 7.56
C ASN A 625 3.96 13.82 8.31
N ALA A 626 3.90 14.54 9.44
CA ALA A 626 5.06 14.80 10.29
C ALA A 626 5.73 13.52 10.81
N LYS A 627 4.94 12.49 11.19
CA LYS A 627 5.47 11.21 11.65
C LYS A 627 6.16 10.45 10.51
N TYR A 628 5.59 10.49 9.31
CA TYR A 628 6.18 9.81 8.16
C TYR A 628 7.46 10.53 7.68
N ARG A 629 7.46 11.87 7.65
CA ARG A 629 8.68 12.66 7.40
C ARG A 629 9.77 12.36 8.42
N GLN A 630 9.41 12.29 9.71
CA GLN A 630 10.36 11.92 10.76
C GLN A 630 10.90 10.50 10.56
N THR A 631 10.05 9.55 10.15
CA THR A 631 10.48 8.18 9.82
C THR A 631 11.53 8.19 8.71
N LEU A 632 11.33 8.95 7.63
CA LEU A 632 12.32 9.08 6.56
C LEU A 632 13.62 9.73 7.05
N LYS A 633 13.54 10.79 7.87
CA LYS A 633 14.72 11.44 8.48
C LYS A 633 15.51 10.46 9.34
N ASN A 634 14.84 9.70 10.20
CA ASN A 634 15.46 8.68 11.06
C ASN A 634 16.19 7.61 10.23
N VAL A 635 15.59 7.15 9.12
CA VAL A 635 16.23 6.20 8.21
C VAL A 635 17.48 6.79 7.57
N LEU A 636 17.41 8.03 7.07
CA LEU A 636 18.54 8.69 6.41
C LEU A 636 19.69 9.01 7.36
N GLU A 637 19.40 9.39 8.60
CA GLU A 637 20.41 9.66 9.63
C GLU A 637 21.02 8.38 10.20
N PHE A 638 20.32 7.25 10.13
CA PHE A 638 20.83 5.95 10.55
C PHE A 638 21.59 5.23 9.42
N SER A 639 20.87 4.79 8.39
CA SER A 639 21.43 4.08 7.23
C SER A 639 20.53 4.26 6.00
N PRO A 640 20.88 5.15 5.06
CA PRO A 640 20.08 5.40 3.85
C PRO A 640 19.78 4.14 3.04
N ALA A 641 20.66 3.13 3.09
CA ALA A 641 20.49 1.85 2.39
C ALA A 641 19.25 1.07 2.85
N VAL A 642 18.68 1.36 4.03
CA VAL A 642 17.42 0.77 4.49
C VAL A 642 16.24 1.26 3.63
N LEU A 643 16.26 2.51 3.15
CA LEU A 643 15.16 3.10 2.39
C LEU A 643 14.86 2.31 1.10
N GLN A 644 15.90 1.90 0.37
CA GLN A 644 15.74 1.08 -0.85
C GLN A 644 15.30 -0.37 -0.58
N ARG A 645 15.15 -0.75 0.69
CA ARG A 645 14.73 -2.09 1.10
C ARG A 645 13.28 -2.12 1.59
N PHE A 646 12.58 -0.99 1.62
CA PHE A 646 11.16 -0.99 1.93
C PHE A 646 10.30 -1.45 0.75
N VAL A 647 9.26 -2.20 1.05
CA VAL A 647 8.11 -2.42 0.18
C VAL A 647 7.05 -1.37 0.55
N ASN A 648 6.84 -0.39 -0.34
CA ASN A 648 5.81 0.63 -0.14
C ASN A 648 4.54 0.19 -0.87
N PHE A 649 3.40 0.25 -0.18
CA PHE A 649 2.09 -0.15 -0.71
C PHE A 649 0.98 0.74 -0.15
N MET A 650 -0.11 0.86 -0.91
CA MET A 650 -1.34 1.56 -0.46
C MET A 650 -2.38 0.59 0.08
N ASN A 651 -2.30 -0.69 -0.31
CA ASN A 651 -3.02 -1.80 0.29
C ASN A 651 -2.29 -3.11 0.04
N ASN A 652 -2.64 -4.12 0.81
CA ASN A 652 -2.25 -5.52 0.60
C ASN A 652 -3.53 -6.39 0.71
N PRO A 653 -3.45 -7.73 0.60
CA PRO A 653 -4.62 -8.61 0.72
C PRO A 653 -5.36 -8.51 2.08
N ASP A 654 -4.64 -8.19 3.15
CA ASP A 654 -5.17 -8.15 4.52
C ASP A 654 -5.74 -6.78 4.91
N GLU A 655 -5.49 -5.75 4.12
CA GLU A 655 -5.92 -4.37 4.36
C GLU A 655 -7.14 -3.98 3.51
N ARG A 656 -7.79 -2.87 3.88
CA ARG A 656 -8.86 -2.26 3.07
C ARG A 656 -8.32 -1.84 1.69
N THR A 657 -9.19 -1.78 0.68
CA THR A 657 -8.74 -1.44 -0.69
C THR A 657 -8.16 -0.02 -0.75
N ALA A 658 -7.25 0.22 -1.70
CA ALA A 658 -6.61 1.54 -1.83
C ALA A 658 -7.64 2.66 -2.09
N ILE A 659 -8.69 2.38 -2.87
CA ILE A 659 -9.79 3.33 -3.13
C ILE A 659 -10.56 3.65 -1.87
N GLU A 660 -10.83 2.66 -1.03
CA GLU A 660 -11.54 2.87 0.23
C GLU A 660 -10.71 3.70 1.23
N GLN A 661 -9.38 3.54 1.21
CA GLN A 661 -8.48 4.24 2.13
C GLN A 661 -8.04 5.64 1.65
N PHE A 662 -7.81 5.83 0.36
CA PHE A 662 -7.23 7.05 -0.22
C PHE A 662 -8.17 7.79 -1.20
N GLY A 663 -9.32 7.21 -1.52
CA GLY A 663 -10.22 7.71 -2.56
C GLY A 663 -9.66 7.47 -3.96
N LYS A 664 -10.16 8.24 -4.93
CA LYS A 664 -9.76 8.18 -6.36
C LYS A 664 -9.28 9.52 -6.94
N GLY A 665 -9.13 10.51 -6.08
CA GLY A 665 -8.73 11.88 -6.44
C GLY A 665 -7.23 12.12 -6.30
N ASP A 666 -6.86 13.38 -6.11
CA ASP A 666 -5.45 13.80 -6.11
C ASP A 666 -4.64 13.21 -4.96
N LYS A 667 -5.25 12.96 -3.79
CA LYS A 667 -4.58 12.25 -2.69
C LYS A 667 -4.10 10.86 -3.09
N TYR A 668 -4.96 10.08 -3.76
CA TYR A 668 -4.60 8.74 -4.25
C TYR A 668 -3.40 8.82 -5.21
N PHE A 669 -3.44 9.72 -6.20
CA PHE A 669 -2.37 9.85 -7.19
C PHE A 669 -1.08 10.44 -6.60
N GLY A 670 -1.17 11.33 -5.61
CA GLY A 670 -0.02 11.84 -4.88
C GLY A 670 0.68 10.77 -4.06
N CYS A 671 -0.08 9.93 -3.35
CA CYS A 671 0.47 8.76 -2.66
C CYS A 671 1.02 7.71 -3.65
N MET A 672 0.35 7.46 -4.77
CA MET A 672 0.83 6.56 -5.83
C MET A 672 2.15 7.06 -6.44
N LEU A 673 2.26 8.37 -6.68
CA LEU A 673 3.50 9.01 -7.12
C LEU A 673 4.61 8.72 -6.11
N MET A 674 4.39 9.03 -4.83
CA MET A 674 5.37 8.72 -3.78
C MET A 674 5.79 7.25 -3.75
N MET A 675 4.82 6.34 -3.88
CA MET A 675 5.08 4.91 -3.85
C MET A 675 6.05 4.47 -4.96
N VAL A 676 5.92 5.03 -6.17
CA VAL A 676 6.76 4.65 -7.32
C VAL A 676 8.05 5.46 -7.45
N THR A 677 8.14 6.65 -6.83
CA THR A 677 9.31 7.54 -6.92
C THR A 677 10.20 7.56 -5.67
N LEU A 678 9.77 7.00 -4.55
CA LEU A 678 10.66 6.71 -3.42
C LEU A 678 11.56 5.50 -3.73
N PRO A 679 12.77 5.42 -3.15
CA PRO A 679 13.56 4.19 -3.17
C PRO A 679 12.79 3.03 -2.53
N GLY A 680 13.02 1.80 -3.00
CA GLY A 680 12.34 0.61 -2.51
C GLY A 680 11.59 -0.18 -3.58
N LEU A 681 10.64 -1.00 -3.18
CA LEU A 681 9.81 -1.79 -4.07
C LEU A 681 8.36 -1.27 -3.98
N PRO A 682 7.80 -0.66 -5.02
CA PRO A 682 6.35 -0.39 -5.08
C PRO A 682 5.58 -1.69 -5.27
N MET A 683 4.61 -1.93 -4.40
CA MET A 683 3.67 -3.05 -4.51
C MET A 683 2.24 -2.53 -4.72
N ILE A 684 1.63 -2.97 -5.81
CA ILE A 684 0.27 -2.63 -6.23
C ILE A 684 -0.66 -3.77 -5.82
N GLY A 685 -1.73 -3.45 -5.09
CA GLY A 685 -2.72 -4.44 -4.66
C GLY A 685 -3.59 -4.97 -5.80
N HIS A 686 -4.23 -6.13 -5.58
CA HIS A 686 -5.19 -6.67 -6.53
C HIS A 686 -6.36 -5.69 -6.73
N GLY A 687 -6.66 -5.34 -7.99
CA GLY A 687 -7.78 -4.46 -8.33
C GLY A 687 -7.54 -2.97 -8.09
N GLN A 688 -6.36 -2.57 -7.58
CA GLN A 688 -6.06 -1.18 -7.25
C GLN A 688 -6.09 -0.26 -8.48
N ILE A 689 -5.48 -0.68 -9.59
CA ILE A 689 -5.45 0.12 -10.84
C ILE A 689 -6.85 0.20 -11.45
N GLU A 690 -7.58 -0.91 -11.40
CA GLU A 690 -8.94 -1.03 -11.93
C GLU A 690 -9.99 -0.29 -11.08
N GLY A 691 -9.65 0.08 -9.83
CA GLY A 691 -10.53 0.81 -8.92
C GLY A 691 -11.55 -0.08 -8.19
N PHE A 692 -11.27 -1.37 -8.06
CA PHE A 692 -12.15 -2.31 -7.36
C PHE A 692 -12.20 -2.02 -5.85
N THR A 693 -13.40 -2.15 -5.30
CA THR A 693 -13.70 -1.85 -3.89
C THR A 693 -13.89 -3.11 -3.05
N GLU A 694 -14.18 -4.26 -3.67
CA GLU A 694 -14.26 -5.55 -2.97
C GLU A 694 -12.88 -5.97 -2.46
N LYS A 695 -12.79 -6.25 -1.15
CA LYS A 695 -11.60 -6.84 -0.52
C LYS A 695 -11.72 -8.36 -0.57
N TYR A 696 -10.67 -9.02 -1.05
CA TYR A 696 -10.62 -10.48 -1.14
C TYR A 696 -9.76 -11.06 -0.02
N GLY A 697 -10.40 -11.83 0.88
CA GLY A 697 -9.71 -12.68 1.83
C GLY A 697 -9.08 -13.91 1.16
N MET A 698 -8.33 -14.69 1.94
CA MET A 698 -7.58 -15.84 1.43
C MET A 698 -8.45 -17.02 0.94
N GLU A 699 -9.74 -17.03 1.31
CA GLU A 699 -10.76 -18.03 0.96
C GLU A 699 -11.53 -17.77 -0.34
N TYR A 700 -11.33 -16.61 -0.98
CA TYR A 700 -12.17 -16.22 -2.12
C TYR A 700 -11.77 -16.97 -3.39
N ARG A 701 -12.77 -17.54 -4.07
CA ARG A 701 -12.60 -18.21 -5.39
C ARG A 701 -13.02 -17.35 -6.58
N ARG A 702 -13.78 -16.29 -6.34
CA ARG A 702 -14.34 -15.41 -7.36
C ARG A 702 -14.68 -14.06 -6.76
N ALA A 703 -14.87 -13.06 -7.61
CA ALA A 703 -15.46 -11.81 -7.17
C ALA A 703 -16.97 -12.01 -6.95
N TYR A 704 -17.48 -11.60 -5.79
CA TYR A 704 -18.92 -11.63 -5.52
C TYR A 704 -19.61 -10.40 -6.07
N TRP A 705 -18.89 -9.29 -6.15
CA TRP A 705 -19.39 -8.06 -6.76
C TRP A 705 -19.09 -8.06 -8.26
N ASP A 706 -20.04 -7.56 -9.04
CA ASP A 706 -19.88 -7.38 -10.49
C ASP A 706 -19.30 -5.99 -10.79
N GLU A 707 -18.08 -5.77 -10.28
CA GLU A 707 -17.37 -4.50 -10.44
C GLU A 707 -16.79 -4.37 -11.85
N HIS A 708 -16.98 -3.20 -12.45
CA HIS A 708 -16.42 -2.84 -13.74
C HIS A 708 -15.24 -1.87 -13.52
N PRO A 709 -14.14 -1.98 -14.30
CA PRO A 709 -13.00 -1.09 -14.15
C PRO A 709 -13.37 0.39 -14.33
N ASP A 710 -12.81 1.28 -13.50
CA ASP A 710 -12.94 2.73 -13.66
C ASP A 710 -11.95 3.20 -14.74
N GLU A 711 -12.45 3.36 -15.98
CA GLU A 711 -11.65 3.75 -17.14
C GLU A 711 -10.98 5.13 -17.00
N ASP A 712 -11.57 6.06 -16.24
CA ASP A 712 -10.95 7.36 -15.98
C ASP A 712 -9.76 7.23 -15.03
N LEU A 713 -9.90 6.39 -14.01
CA LEU A 713 -8.82 6.05 -13.09
C LEU A 713 -7.65 5.38 -13.83
N ILE A 714 -7.93 4.41 -14.71
CA ILE A 714 -6.91 3.73 -15.53
C ILE A 714 -6.20 4.74 -16.44
N ARG A 715 -6.94 5.55 -17.20
CA ARG A 715 -6.36 6.58 -18.08
C ARG A 715 -5.44 7.54 -17.32
N ARG A 716 -5.81 7.90 -16.08
CA ARG A 716 -4.96 8.77 -15.26
C ARG A 716 -3.69 8.05 -14.79
N HIS A 717 -3.73 6.76 -14.47
CA HIS A 717 -2.49 5.99 -14.22
C HIS A 717 -1.59 5.92 -15.46
N GLU A 718 -2.18 5.71 -16.64
CA GLU A 718 -1.44 5.67 -17.91
C GLU A 718 -0.73 6.98 -18.21
N ARG A 719 -1.35 8.11 -17.87
CA ARG A 719 -0.79 9.44 -18.04
C ARG A 719 0.24 9.80 -16.98
N ASP A 720 -0.08 9.59 -15.70
CA ASP A 720 0.65 10.20 -14.57
C ASP A 720 1.66 9.26 -13.89
N ILE A 721 1.44 7.93 -13.93
CA ILE A 721 2.15 6.96 -13.08
C ILE A 721 2.98 5.95 -13.88
N PHE A 722 2.37 5.28 -14.87
CA PHE A 722 3.06 4.24 -15.64
C PHE A 722 4.33 4.71 -16.36
N PRO A 723 4.42 5.96 -16.90
CA PRO A 723 5.67 6.48 -17.44
C PRO A 723 6.80 6.52 -16.41
N LEU A 724 6.51 6.82 -15.14
CA LEU A 724 7.48 6.83 -14.06
C LEU A 724 7.85 5.41 -13.60
N MET A 725 6.89 4.48 -13.57
CA MET A 725 7.16 3.05 -13.31
C MET A 725 8.14 2.47 -14.31
N ARG A 726 8.02 2.81 -15.61
CA ARG A 726 8.96 2.35 -16.65
C ARG A 726 10.36 2.95 -16.52
N ARG A 727 10.52 4.05 -15.77
CA ARG A 727 11.79 4.75 -15.50
C ARG A 727 12.27 4.51 -14.07
N ARG A 728 11.93 3.34 -13.51
CA ARG A 728 12.17 2.99 -12.09
C ARG A 728 13.63 3.19 -11.65
N SER A 729 14.58 3.04 -12.57
CA SER A 729 16.03 3.16 -12.33
C SER A 729 16.49 4.56 -11.89
N ILE A 730 15.69 5.61 -12.13
CA ILE A 730 15.94 6.96 -11.59
C ILE A 730 15.73 6.99 -10.07
N PHE A 731 14.79 6.17 -9.59
CA PHE A 731 14.20 6.30 -8.27
C PHE A 731 14.59 5.16 -7.31
N SER A 732 15.13 4.05 -7.80
CA SER A 732 15.18 2.77 -7.06
C SER A 732 16.25 2.71 -5.99
N GLY A 733 17.39 3.36 -6.22
CA GLY A 733 18.51 3.41 -5.28
C GLY A 733 18.37 4.52 -4.23
N ALA A 734 18.96 4.30 -3.05
CA ALA A 734 19.03 5.30 -1.99
C ALA A 734 20.34 6.13 -2.00
N GLU A 735 21.34 5.76 -2.80
CA GLU A 735 22.68 6.37 -2.82
C GLU A 735 22.66 7.89 -3.09
N HIS A 736 21.81 8.32 -4.01
CA HIS A 736 21.67 9.72 -4.39
C HIS A 736 20.35 10.33 -3.93
N PHE A 737 19.62 9.64 -3.07
CA PHE A 737 18.37 10.15 -2.52
C PHE A 737 18.64 11.30 -1.54
N SER A 738 17.84 12.35 -1.62
CA SER A 738 17.90 13.46 -0.67
C SER A 738 16.50 13.97 -0.37
N LEU A 739 16.09 13.91 0.90
CA LEU A 739 14.86 14.50 1.40
C LEU A 739 15.12 15.97 1.76
N PHE A 740 14.21 16.87 1.42
CA PHE A 740 14.28 18.29 1.70
C PHE A 740 13.22 18.73 2.69
N ASP A 741 13.55 19.76 3.46
CA ASP A 741 12.57 20.55 4.17
C ASP A 741 11.93 21.55 3.20
N PHE A 742 10.61 21.63 3.20
CA PHE A 742 9.86 22.61 2.44
C PHE A 742 9.70 23.85 3.31
N GLU A 743 10.58 24.83 3.11
CA GLU A 743 10.62 26.07 3.88
C GLU A 743 9.45 26.96 3.41
N GLY A 744 8.38 27.02 4.21
CA GLY A 744 7.22 27.86 3.90
C GLY A 744 7.56 29.35 3.98
N ASP A 745 6.74 30.19 3.35
CA ASP A 745 6.97 31.66 3.29
C ASP A 745 7.05 32.32 4.69
N GLY A 746 6.53 31.67 5.74
CA GLY A 746 6.63 32.09 7.15
C GLY A 746 7.90 31.68 7.89
N GLY A 747 8.86 31.02 7.23
CA GLY A 747 10.15 30.59 7.81
C GLY A 747 10.12 29.28 8.60
N TRP A 748 8.99 28.57 8.61
CA TRP A 748 8.83 27.24 9.23
C TRP A 748 8.80 26.15 8.17
N VAL A 749 9.12 24.92 8.56
CA VAL A 749 9.00 23.75 7.68
C VAL A 749 7.55 23.31 7.63
N ASP A 750 6.99 23.20 6.43
CA ASP A 750 5.67 22.60 6.23
C ASP A 750 5.79 21.07 6.21
N GLU A 751 5.39 20.44 7.30
CA GLU A 751 5.47 18.98 7.44
C GLU A 751 4.44 18.23 6.56
N ASN A 752 3.51 18.92 5.90
CA ASN A 752 2.58 18.30 4.95
C ASN A 752 3.20 18.07 3.56
N VAL A 753 4.31 18.75 3.26
CA VAL A 753 4.95 18.67 1.95
C VAL A 753 6.10 17.69 1.97
N PHE A 754 6.06 16.68 1.11
CA PHE A 754 7.16 15.77 0.83
C PHE A 754 7.93 16.28 -0.39
N ALA A 755 9.18 16.70 -0.19
CA ALA A 755 10.06 17.16 -1.27
C ALA A 755 11.34 16.32 -1.25
N TYR A 756 11.66 15.63 -2.35
CA TYR A 756 12.87 14.80 -2.43
C TYR A 756 13.41 14.71 -3.85
N ALA A 757 14.73 14.60 -3.95
CA ALA A 757 15.44 14.39 -5.21
C ALA A 757 16.07 13.00 -5.26
N ASN A 758 16.15 12.44 -6.47
CA ASN A 758 16.95 11.26 -6.75
C ASN A 758 17.54 11.35 -8.16
N ARG A 759 18.56 10.53 -8.43
CA ARG A 759 19.14 10.39 -9.75
C ARG A 759 19.65 8.96 -9.97
N GLY A 760 19.57 8.53 -11.21
CA GLY A 760 20.04 7.22 -11.66
C GLY A 760 20.51 7.27 -13.12
N PRO A 761 20.79 6.10 -13.73
CA PRO A 761 21.33 6.03 -15.09
C PRO A 761 20.46 6.71 -16.16
N GLU A 762 19.14 6.73 -15.96
CA GLU A 762 18.17 7.31 -16.90
C GLU A 762 17.84 8.78 -16.66
N GLY A 763 18.45 9.41 -15.64
CA GLY A 763 18.31 10.84 -15.39
C GLY A 763 18.13 11.21 -13.93
N LYS A 764 17.53 12.38 -13.73
CA LYS A 764 17.39 13.06 -12.44
C LYS A 764 15.92 13.41 -12.22
N ALA A 765 15.48 13.44 -10.97
CA ALA A 765 14.11 13.82 -10.63
C ALA A 765 14.04 14.59 -9.31
N LEU A 766 13.14 15.55 -9.24
CA LEU A 766 12.70 16.22 -8.01
C LEU A 766 11.18 16.05 -7.90
N ILE A 767 10.74 15.42 -6.81
CA ILE A 767 9.34 15.18 -6.52
C ILE A 767 8.92 16.08 -5.37
N ILE A 768 7.78 16.75 -5.52
CA ILE A 768 7.21 17.62 -4.49
C ILE A 768 5.71 17.30 -4.39
N TYR A 769 5.23 16.93 -3.21
CA TYR A 769 3.83 16.57 -3.00
C TYR A 769 3.31 17.13 -1.69
N ASN A 770 2.19 17.85 -1.73
CA ASN A 770 1.47 18.32 -0.55
C ASN A 770 0.41 17.30 -0.14
N ASN A 771 0.64 16.49 0.90
CA ASN A 771 -0.35 15.51 1.39
C ASN A 771 -1.35 16.11 2.39
N ALA A 772 -1.91 17.28 2.06
CA ALA A 772 -2.95 17.94 2.83
C ALA A 772 -3.89 18.70 1.91
N PHE A 773 -5.10 19.02 2.39
CA PHE A 773 -6.10 19.77 1.64
C PHE A 773 -5.75 21.27 1.51
N ASP A 774 -4.98 21.82 2.45
CA ASP A 774 -4.64 23.23 2.47
C ASP A 774 -3.61 23.60 1.39
N ARG A 775 -3.74 24.80 0.82
CA ARG A 775 -2.75 25.37 -0.09
C ARG A 775 -1.53 25.84 0.68
N THR A 776 -0.35 25.57 0.14
CA THR A 776 0.93 26.00 0.70
C THR A 776 1.86 26.57 -0.37
N SER A 777 2.90 27.27 0.05
CA SER A 777 3.89 27.92 -0.80
C SER A 777 5.21 28.00 -0.03
N GLY A 778 6.29 27.61 -0.70
CA GLY A 778 7.58 27.48 -0.05
C GLY A 778 8.68 27.05 -1.00
N ARG A 779 9.84 26.80 -0.41
CA ARG A 779 11.13 26.65 -1.10
C ARG A 779 11.80 25.34 -0.73
N VAL A 780 12.33 24.66 -1.76
CA VAL A 780 13.17 23.46 -1.65
C VAL A 780 14.62 23.87 -1.90
N ARG A 781 15.46 23.82 -0.88
CA ARG A 781 16.83 24.36 -0.95
C ARG A 781 17.89 23.46 -0.32
N LEU A 782 17.72 23.09 0.95
CA LEU A 782 18.69 22.29 1.70
C LEU A 782 18.05 20.98 2.17
N SER A 783 18.78 19.87 2.01
CA SER A 783 18.31 18.56 2.45
C SER A 783 18.28 18.46 3.97
N SER A 784 17.48 17.53 4.48
CA SER A 784 17.66 16.96 5.82
C SER A 784 19.03 16.27 5.94
N ALA A 785 19.44 15.92 7.16
CA ALA A 785 20.70 15.23 7.38
C ALA A 785 20.68 13.82 6.78
N ILE A 786 21.80 13.42 6.16
CA ILE A 786 21.98 12.13 5.50
C ILE A 786 23.29 11.53 6.00
N ASN A 787 23.26 10.30 6.49
CA ASN A 787 24.46 9.58 6.88
C ASN A 787 25.23 9.08 5.66
N THR A 788 26.52 9.42 5.58
CA THR A 788 27.47 8.93 4.57
C THR A 788 28.54 8.02 5.15
N GLY A 789 28.51 7.80 6.47
CA GLY A 789 29.33 6.83 7.20
C GLY A 789 28.59 5.52 7.44
N SER A 790 29.09 4.72 8.39
CA SER A 790 28.40 3.52 8.88
C SER A 790 27.35 3.89 9.92
N ALA A 791 26.48 2.93 10.29
CA ALA A 791 25.54 3.12 11.39
C ALA A 791 26.26 3.31 12.75
N GLU A 792 27.40 2.62 12.95
CA GLU A 792 28.21 2.69 14.17
C GLU A 792 29.05 3.97 14.25
N GLN A 793 29.43 4.54 13.11
CA GLN A 793 30.21 5.78 13.01
C GLN A 793 29.54 6.72 12.00
N PRO A 794 28.44 7.40 12.41
CA PRO A 794 27.67 8.23 11.51
C PRO A 794 28.45 9.49 11.09
N HIS A 795 28.38 9.80 9.80
CA HIS A 795 28.90 11.04 9.22
C HIS A 795 27.77 11.75 8.48
N LEU A 796 27.11 12.66 9.21
CA LEU A 796 25.92 13.37 8.72
C LEU A 796 26.29 14.57 7.86
N VAL A 797 25.75 14.61 6.65
CA VAL A 797 25.91 15.72 5.70
C VAL A 797 24.54 16.27 5.29
N ARG A 798 24.51 17.52 4.84
CA ARG A 798 23.35 18.11 4.14
C ARG A 798 23.80 18.55 2.75
N ARG A 799 22.91 18.43 1.78
CA ARG A 799 23.16 18.78 0.37
C ARG A 799 22.21 19.88 -0.05
N SER A 800 22.72 20.86 -0.78
CA SER A 800 21.90 21.81 -1.54
C SER A 800 21.15 21.07 -2.66
N LEU A 801 20.09 21.71 -3.19
CA LEU A 801 19.35 21.15 -4.32
C LEU A 801 20.25 20.90 -5.54
N ALA A 802 21.17 21.82 -5.82
CA ALA A 802 22.13 21.69 -6.91
C ALA A 802 23.09 20.50 -6.71
N GLU A 803 23.59 20.27 -5.49
CA GLU A 803 24.46 19.13 -5.19
C GLU A 803 23.70 17.79 -5.28
N ALA A 804 22.47 17.73 -4.78
CA ALA A 804 21.66 16.51 -4.81
C ALA A 804 21.31 16.07 -6.24
N LEU A 805 21.02 17.03 -7.11
CA LEU A 805 20.75 16.79 -8.54
C LEU A 805 22.02 16.85 -9.41
N ASP A 806 23.20 17.12 -8.85
CA ASP A 806 24.48 17.25 -9.56
C ASP A 806 24.39 18.23 -10.75
N LEU A 807 23.99 19.46 -10.45
CA LEU A 807 23.77 20.53 -11.43
C LEU A 807 25.03 21.39 -11.59
N ASP A 808 25.35 21.76 -12.84
CA ASP A 808 26.39 22.77 -13.12
C ASP A 808 25.89 24.16 -12.70
N THR A 809 26.61 24.78 -11.77
CA THR A 809 26.30 26.09 -11.16
C THR A 809 27.15 27.23 -11.72
N SER A 810 27.91 26.97 -12.80
CA SER A 810 28.72 27.99 -13.48
C SER A 810 27.85 29.13 -14.02
N ALA A 811 28.41 30.35 -14.03
CA ALA A 811 27.73 31.52 -14.58
C ALA A 811 27.32 31.32 -16.05
N GLY A 812 26.10 31.72 -16.41
CA GLY A 812 25.54 31.55 -17.76
C GLY A 812 25.03 30.14 -18.08
N THR A 813 25.02 29.24 -17.08
CA THR A 813 24.41 27.91 -17.22
C THR A 813 22.95 27.92 -16.78
N TRP A 814 22.09 27.29 -17.59
CA TRP A 814 20.66 27.12 -17.34
C TRP A 814 20.27 25.64 -17.34
N HIS A 815 19.28 25.31 -16.53
CA HIS A 815 18.70 23.97 -16.43
C HIS A 815 17.26 23.99 -16.91
N LEU A 816 16.97 23.10 -17.86
CA LEU A 816 15.65 22.83 -18.39
C LEU A 816 15.15 21.54 -17.78
N PHE A 817 13.90 21.50 -17.35
CA PHE A 817 13.27 20.30 -16.81
C PHE A 817 11.77 20.35 -17.07
N ARG A 818 11.11 19.19 -17.01
CA ARG A 818 9.68 19.05 -17.28
C ARG A 818 8.94 18.65 -16.01
N ASP A 819 7.82 19.28 -15.72
CA ASP A 819 6.85 18.73 -14.79
C ASP A 819 6.00 17.69 -15.54
N HIS A 820 6.22 16.41 -15.23
CA HIS A 820 5.55 15.30 -15.89
C HIS A 820 4.03 15.37 -15.77
N LEU A 821 3.52 15.88 -14.65
CA LEU A 821 2.08 15.92 -14.36
C LEU A 821 1.41 17.11 -15.05
N GLU A 822 2.10 18.26 -15.12
CA GLU A 822 1.58 19.48 -15.77
C GLU A 822 1.81 19.48 -17.29
N GLY A 823 2.80 18.74 -17.78
CA GLY A 823 3.21 18.74 -19.20
C GLY A 823 3.98 19.99 -19.62
N CYS A 824 4.39 20.82 -18.67
CA CYS A 824 5.14 22.06 -18.89
C CYS A 824 6.65 21.85 -18.67
N GLU A 825 7.45 22.53 -19.47
CA GLU A 825 8.89 22.70 -19.30
C GLU A 825 9.22 24.00 -18.58
N TYR A 826 10.23 23.96 -17.72
CA TYR A 826 10.67 25.07 -16.87
C TYR A 826 12.15 25.32 -17.09
N LEU A 827 12.52 26.59 -16.98
CA LEU A 827 13.89 27.08 -17.14
C LEU A 827 14.32 27.79 -15.86
N ARG A 828 15.48 27.42 -15.31
CA ARG A 828 16.08 28.02 -14.11
C ARG A 828 17.58 28.17 -14.27
N SER A 829 18.15 29.21 -13.69
CA SER A 829 19.61 29.38 -13.73
C SER A 829 20.30 28.45 -12.73
N GLY A 830 21.53 28.02 -13.03
CA GLY A 830 22.32 27.22 -12.10
C GLY A 830 22.64 27.94 -10.79
N GLU A 831 22.87 29.26 -10.85
CA GLU A 831 23.13 30.12 -9.70
C GLU A 831 21.91 30.21 -8.76
N GLU A 832 20.70 30.40 -9.33
CA GLU A 832 19.43 30.42 -8.58
C GLU A 832 19.21 29.09 -7.85
N LEU A 833 19.35 27.95 -8.53
CA LEU A 833 19.13 26.64 -7.92
C LEU A 833 20.17 26.30 -6.84
N ALA A 834 21.38 26.83 -6.94
CA ALA A 834 22.44 26.64 -5.94
C ALA A 834 22.25 27.52 -4.70
N GLY A 835 21.86 28.78 -4.88
CA GLY A 835 21.70 29.74 -3.79
C GLY A 835 20.29 29.71 -3.18
N ASP A 836 19.29 30.00 -4.00
CA ASP A 836 17.90 30.16 -3.59
C ASP A 836 17.10 28.86 -3.61
N GLY A 837 17.53 27.84 -4.36
CA GLY A 837 16.75 26.61 -4.55
C GLY A 837 15.53 26.82 -5.44
N LEU A 838 14.51 25.96 -5.29
CA LEU A 838 13.28 26.04 -6.09
C LEU A 838 12.10 26.49 -5.22
N HIS A 839 11.51 27.65 -5.53
CA HIS A 839 10.24 28.10 -4.94
C HIS A 839 9.05 27.63 -5.77
N THR A 840 8.01 27.11 -5.12
CA THR A 840 6.80 26.68 -5.81
C THR A 840 5.55 26.75 -4.91
N PRO A 841 4.41 27.24 -5.41
CA PRO A 841 3.13 27.08 -4.75
C PRO A 841 2.49 25.71 -5.06
N LEU A 842 1.80 25.15 -4.09
CA LEU A 842 1.08 23.87 -4.17
C LEU A 842 -0.34 24.04 -3.63
N ASN A 843 -1.34 23.72 -4.45
CA ASN A 843 -2.71 23.53 -3.97
C ASN A 843 -2.82 22.26 -3.10
N GLY A 844 -3.98 22.05 -2.47
CA GLY A 844 -4.26 20.84 -1.71
C GLY A 844 -4.08 19.58 -2.56
N TYR A 845 -3.37 18.58 -2.03
CA TYR A 845 -3.03 17.33 -2.72
C TYR A 845 -2.30 17.50 -4.06
N GLN A 846 -1.76 18.68 -4.36
CA GLN A 846 -1.00 18.90 -5.58
C GLN A 846 0.38 18.24 -5.49
N ALA A 847 0.74 17.53 -6.56
CA ALA A 847 2.07 16.99 -6.76
C ALA A 847 2.75 17.65 -7.98
N ARG A 848 4.08 17.65 -7.97
CA ARG A 848 4.96 17.99 -9.09
C ARG A 848 5.99 16.89 -9.25
N ALA A 849 6.19 16.42 -10.47
CA ALA A 849 7.17 15.40 -10.80
C ALA A 849 8.15 15.97 -11.83
N LEU A 850 9.18 16.65 -11.33
CA LEU A 850 10.13 17.40 -12.15
C LEU A 850 11.25 16.48 -12.64
N VAL A 851 11.18 16.10 -13.92
CA VAL A 851 12.06 15.13 -14.57
C VAL A 851 12.72 15.73 -15.82
N ASP A 852 13.49 14.92 -16.55
CA ASP A 852 14.10 15.29 -17.84
C ASP A 852 15.02 16.52 -17.76
N TRP A 853 15.78 16.61 -16.67
CA TRP A 853 16.75 17.67 -16.42
C TRP A 853 17.85 17.68 -17.49
N ARG A 854 18.04 18.84 -18.13
CA ARG A 854 19.05 19.11 -19.16
C ARG A 854 19.75 20.42 -18.87
N THR A 855 21.06 20.44 -19.09
CA THR A 855 21.88 21.63 -18.89
C THR A 855 22.21 22.28 -20.23
N VAL A 856 22.06 23.60 -20.33
CA VAL A 856 22.43 24.40 -21.50
C VAL A 856 23.27 25.60 -21.07
N ARG A 857 24.17 26.05 -21.95
CA ARG A 857 24.91 27.31 -21.78
C ARG A 857 24.31 28.39 -22.64
N ASP A 858 24.10 29.57 -22.05
CA ASP A 858 23.52 30.71 -22.74
C ASP A 858 24.61 31.59 -23.35
N ALA A 859 25.04 31.20 -24.55
CA ALA A 859 26.10 31.92 -25.27
C ALA A 859 25.60 33.21 -25.95
N ASP A 860 24.31 33.29 -26.28
CA ASP A 860 23.69 34.37 -27.07
C ASP A 860 22.68 35.22 -26.26
N GLY A 861 22.49 34.93 -24.98
CA GLY A 861 21.56 35.62 -24.08
C GLY A 861 20.09 35.26 -24.31
N SER A 862 19.80 34.31 -25.21
CA SER A 862 18.43 33.96 -25.57
C SER A 862 17.72 33.17 -24.47
N TRP A 863 18.43 32.34 -23.71
CA TRP A 863 17.83 31.62 -22.57
C TRP A 863 17.51 32.56 -21.42
N ALA A 864 18.37 33.54 -21.14
CA ALA A 864 18.08 34.60 -20.17
C ALA A 864 16.82 35.40 -20.54
N ARG A 865 16.63 35.71 -21.83
CA ARG A 865 15.40 36.37 -22.31
C ARG A 865 14.16 35.49 -22.12
N VAL A 866 14.24 34.20 -22.42
CA VAL A 866 13.14 33.25 -22.17
C VAL A 866 12.80 33.18 -20.68
N ALA A 867 13.81 33.07 -19.81
CA ALA A 867 13.62 33.04 -18.37
C ALA A 867 12.94 34.32 -17.85
N ALA A 868 13.38 35.48 -18.33
CA ALA A 868 12.79 36.78 -18.01
C ALA A 868 11.33 36.89 -18.49
N MET A 869 11.01 36.35 -19.68
CA MET A 869 9.65 36.30 -20.20
C MET A 869 8.74 35.42 -19.31
N LEU A 870 9.22 34.24 -18.94
CA LEU A 870 8.44 33.28 -18.16
C LEU A 870 8.29 33.68 -16.69
N ARG A 871 9.21 34.47 -16.12
CA ARG A 871 9.20 34.89 -14.70
C ARG A 871 8.99 33.72 -13.74
N GLY A 872 9.67 32.62 -14.02
CA GLY A 872 9.53 31.37 -13.26
C GLY A 872 8.36 30.46 -13.70
N GLY A 873 7.47 30.91 -14.57
CA GLY A 873 6.42 30.07 -15.17
C GLY A 873 6.96 28.96 -16.06
N GLY A 874 6.10 27.97 -16.34
CA GLY A 874 6.37 26.90 -17.29
C GLY A 874 5.78 27.19 -18.67
N THR A 875 6.22 26.47 -19.68
CA THR A 875 5.65 26.49 -21.04
C THR A 875 5.69 25.07 -21.63
N PRO A 876 4.75 24.66 -22.50
CA PRO A 876 4.77 23.32 -23.07
C PRO A 876 6.05 22.96 -23.85
N ASP A 877 6.75 23.96 -24.41
CA ASP A 877 8.00 23.76 -25.16
C ASP A 877 8.93 24.99 -25.02
N LEU A 878 10.05 24.82 -24.30
CA LEU A 878 11.03 25.89 -24.11
C LEU A 878 11.83 26.23 -25.37
N GLY A 879 12.08 25.25 -26.23
CA GLY A 879 12.74 25.46 -27.51
C GLY A 879 11.92 26.36 -28.43
N ARG A 880 10.60 26.18 -28.42
CA ARG A 880 9.65 27.04 -29.12
C ARG A 880 9.59 28.44 -28.53
N ALA A 881 9.49 28.57 -27.21
CA ALA A 881 9.52 29.87 -26.54
C ALA A 881 10.80 30.66 -26.88
N ARG A 882 11.94 29.99 -26.93
CA ARG A 882 13.22 30.57 -27.36
C ARG A 882 13.20 31.04 -28.80
N ARG A 883 12.76 30.20 -29.74
CA ARG A 883 12.67 30.54 -31.17
C ARG A 883 11.76 31.75 -31.40
N ARG A 884 10.61 31.82 -30.74
CA ARG A 884 9.70 32.98 -30.81
C ARG A 884 10.38 34.29 -30.42
N LEU A 885 11.21 34.30 -29.37
CA LEU A 885 11.94 35.50 -28.93
C LEU A 885 13.11 35.87 -29.85
N GLN A 886 13.70 34.90 -30.54
CA GLN A 886 14.71 35.15 -31.58
C GLN A 886 14.09 35.80 -32.82
N LEU A 887 12.88 35.38 -33.20
CA LEU A 887 12.13 35.90 -34.35
C LEU A 887 11.31 37.17 -34.05
N GLU A 888 11.30 37.66 -32.81
CA GLU A 888 10.44 38.77 -32.37
C GLU A 888 10.63 40.06 -33.18
N GLY A 889 11.88 40.37 -33.58
CA GLY A 889 12.19 41.53 -34.43
C GLY A 889 11.61 41.41 -35.85
N GLU A 890 11.69 40.22 -36.44
CA GLU A 890 11.16 39.92 -37.77
C GLU A 890 9.63 39.88 -37.75
N LEU A 891 9.04 39.29 -36.70
CA LEU A 891 7.59 39.26 -36.48
C LEU A 891 7.02 40.66 -36.22
N ALA A 892 7.76 41.56 -35.56
CA ALA A 892 7.36 42.96 -35.38
C ALA A 892 7.39 43.75 -36.69
N GLU A 893 8.36 43.48 -37.57
CA GLU A 893 8.44 44.07 -38.90
C GLU A 893 7.29 43.59 -39.80
N VAL A 894 6.97 42.29 -39.76
CA VAL A 894 5.79 41.73 -40.45
C VAL A 894 4.49 42.31 -39.91
N ARG A 895 4.36 42.53 -38.58
CA ARG A 895 3.22 43.25 -38.00
C ARG A 895 3.12 44.68 -38.57
N SER A 896 4.23 45.37 -38.75
CA SER A 896 4.24 46.75 -39.28
C SER A 896 3.69 46.89 -40.71
N TRP A 897 3.60 45.79 -41.47
CA TRP A 897 3.04 45.78 -42.83
C TRP A 897 1.52 45.88 -42.86
N PHE A 898 0.85 45.69 -41.72
CA PHE A 898 -0.59 45.81 -41.60
C PHE A 898 -0.96 47.19 -41.01
N PRO A 899 -2.01 47.87 -41.54
CA PRO A 899 -2.44 49.15 -41.00
C PRO A 899 -2.77 49.04 -39.50
N PRO A 900 -2.37 50.00 -38.65
CA PRO A 900 -2.60 49.93 -37.20
C PRO A 900 -4.08 49.70 -36.82
N ALA A 901 -5.01 50.23 -37.62
CA ALA A 901 -6.45 50.02 -37.43
C ALA A 901 -6.89 48.56 -37.67
N LEU A 902 -6.22 47.83 -38.58
CA LEU A 902 -6.50 46.41 -38.84
C LEU A 902 -5.94 45.53 -37.72
N LEU A 903 -4.73 45.82 -37.24
CA LEU A 903 -4.13 45.15 -36.08
C LEU A 903 -4.94 45.36 -34.80
N SER A 904 -5.37 46.59 -34.51
CA SER A 904 -6.22 46.88 -33.35
C SER A 904 -7.62 46.29 -33.48
N TRP A 905 -8.15 46.14 -34.70
CA TRP A 905 -9.41 45.43 -34.94
C TRP A 905 -9.27 43.92 -34.75
N LEU A 906 -8.16 43.32 -35.21
CA LEU A 906 -7.82 41.90 -34.98
C LEU A 906 -7.58 41.61 -33.49
N GLU A 907 -6.90 42.50 -32.76
CA GLU A 907 -6.67 42.39 -31.31
C GLU A 907 -7.97 42.59 -30.50
N ALA A 908 -8.89 43.45 -30.94
CA ALA A 908 -10.20 43.63 -30.32
C ALA A 908 -11.19 42.49 -30.63
N ALA A 909 -11.08 41.86 -31.80
CA ALA A 909 -11.85 40.67 -32.18
C ALA A 909 -11.33 39.38 -31.52
N ALA A 910 -10.07 39.35 -31.09
CA ALA A 910 -9.42 38.21 -30.41
C ALA A 910 -9.70 38.14 -28.89
N VAL A 911 -10.49 39.06 -28.32
CA VAL A 911 -10.96 38.94 -26.93
C VAL A 911 -12.12 37.95 -26.90
N PRO A 912 -12.00 36.77 -26.25
CA PRO A 912 -13.15 35.90 -26.08
C PRO A 912 -14.17 36.62 -25.19
N ALA A 913 -15.45 36.56 -25.54
CA ALA A 913 -16.51 37.04 -24.66
C ALA A 913 -16.31 36.45 -23.25
N PRO A 914 -16.44 37.25 -22.18
CA PRO A 914 -16.19 36.77 -20.83
C PRO A 914 -17.13 35.59 -20.51
N ALA A 915 -16.57 34.55 -19.89
CA ALA A 915 -17.31 33.38 -19.45
C ALA A 915 -18.44 33.79 -18.49
N GLY A 916 -19.66 33.83 -19.03
CA GLY A 916 -20.89 33.97 -18.24
C GLY A 916 -21.16 32.68 -17.46
N THR A 917 -21.37 32.88 -16.16
CA THR A 917 -21.79 31.97 -15.07
C THR A 917 -22.71 30.81 -15.51
N PRO A 918 -22.59 29.60 -14.91
CA PRO A 918 -23.27 28.40 -15.39
C PRO A 918 -24.79 28.55 -15.28
N ALA A 919 -25.49 28.42 -16.41
CA ALA A 919 -26.94 28.34 -16.41
C ALA A 919 -27.36 27.03 -15.76
N ALA A 920 -28.09 27.16 -14.66
CA ALA A 920 -28.68 26.07 -13.90
C ALA A 920 -29.46 25.10 -14.81
N ARG A 921 -29.31 23.80 -14.53
CA ARG A 921 -30.27 22.76 -14.93
C ARG A 921 -31.66 23.20 -14.48
N VAL A 922 -32.55 23.49 -15.44
CA VAL A 922 -33.99 23.43 -15.23
C VAL A 922 -34.51 22.25 -16.05
N ALA A 923 -35.03 21.26 -15.34
CA ALA A 923 -35.74 20.13 -15.88
C ALA A 923 -36.90 20.59 -16.77
N GLY A 924 -37.06 19.97 -17.94
CA GLY A 924 -38.30 20.10 -18.71
C GLY A 924 -39.45 19.31 -18.07
N PRO A 925 -40.68 19.49 -18.56
CA PRO A 925 -41.65 18.41 -18.63
C PRO A 925 -41.81 17.93 -20.08
N ALA A 926 -41.84 16.60 -20.19
CA ALA A 926 -41.93 15.81 -21.40
C ALA A 926 -43.23 15.99 -22.20
N THR A 927 -43.15 15.75 -23.51
CA THR A 927 -44.12 14.91 -24.27
C THR A 927 -43.44 14.35 -25.52
N GLY A 928 -43.46 13.02 -25.70
CA GLY A 928 -42.96 12.31 -26.89
C GLY A 928 -43.97 12.33 -28.06
N PRO A 929 -43.93 11.38 -29.05
CA PRO A 929 -43.05 10.20 -29.17
C PRO A 929 -42.43 9.96 -30.58
N GLY A 930 -41.36 9.15 -30.62
CA GLY A 930 -41.13 8.15 -31.66
C GLY A 930 -40.52 8.60 -33.01
N LYS A 931 -39.28 8.16 -33.27
CA LYS A 931 -38.97 7.12 -34.29
C LYS A 931 -37.46 7.00 -34.49
N THR A 932 -36.98 5.77 -34.37
CA THR A 932 -35.68 5.28 -34.81
C THR A 932 -35.41 5.68 -36.27
N LYS A 933 -34.23 6.27 -36.55
CA LYS A 933 -33.68 6.35 -37.90
C LYS A 933 -32.37 5.56 -37.95
N LYS A 934 -32.45 4.44 -38.68
CA LYS A 934 -31.32 3.68 -39.23
C LYS A 934 -30.36 4.61 -40.00
N PRO A 935 -29.08 4.22 -40.18
CA PRO A 935 -28.23 4.87 -41.16
C PRO A 935 -28.86 4.69 -42.55
N VAL A 936 -29.19 5.80 -43.20
CA VAL A 936 -29.59 5.81 -44.60
C VAL A 936 -28.31 5.83 -45.41
N THR A 937 -27.92 4.67 -45.94
CA THR A 937 -27.04 4.60 -47.11
C THR A 937 -27.76 5.32 -48.26
N PRO A 938 -27.18 6.36 -48.86
CA PRO A 938 -27.67 6.82 -50.15
C PRO A 938 -27.29 5.75 -51.19
N ALA A 939 -28.29 5.26 -51.92
CA ALA A 939 -28.07 4.41 -53.08
C ALA A 939 -27.23 5.17 -54.11
N VAL A 940 -26.15 4.54 -54.58
CA VAL A 940 -25.37 4.99 -55.74
C VAL A 940 -26.28 4.90 -56.99
N PRO A 941 -26.54 6.00 -57.71
CA PRO A 941 -27.09 5.89 -59.06
C PRO A 941 -25.96 5.40 -59.96
N ALA A 942 -26.17 4.24 -60.57
CA ALA A 942 -25.34 3.77 -61.66
C ALA A 942 -25.39 4.78 -62.83
N THR A 943 -24.22 5.08 -63.37
CA THR A 943 -23.98 5.66 -64.71
C THR A 943 -24.56 7.05 -65.01
N LEU A 944 -23.75 8.09 -64.81
CA LEU A 944 -23.83 9.32 -65.62
C LEU A 944 -23.32 9.01 -67.03
N THR A 945 -24.23 8.73 -67.96
CA THR A 945 -23.93 8.49 -69.40
C THR A 945 -24.22 9.71 -70.28
N THR A 946 -24.39 10.90 -69.71
CA THR A 946 -24.48 12.14 -70.49
C THR A 946 -23.10 12.75 -70.72
N PRO A 947 -22.67 12.96 -71.98
CA PRO A 947 -21.46 13.73 -72.27
C PRO A 947 -21.64 15.15 -71.75
N ILE A 948 -20.77 15.59 -70.84
CA ILE A 948 -20.71 17.00 -70.46
C ILE A 948 -20.07 17.74 -71.63
N THR A 949 -20.87 18.50 -72.37
CA THR A 949 -20.36 19.41 -73.41
C THR A 949 -19.56 20.52 -72.72
N PRO A 950 -18.37 20.93 -73.23
CA PRO A 950 -17.64 22.06 -72.67
C PRO A 950 -18.56 23.29 -72.65
N ILE A 951 -18.73 23.88 -71.46
CA ILE A 951 -19.47 25.13 -71.31
C ILE A 951 -18.51 26.23 -71.74
N THR A 952 -18.72 26.79 -72.92
CA THR A 952 -18.18 28.11 -73.27
C THR A 952 -19.27 29.13 -72.96
N PRO A 953 -19.23 29.85 -71.83
CA PRO A 953 -19.98 31.11 -71.75
C PRO A 953 -19.17 32.17 -72.51
N PRO A 954 -19.80 33.02 -73.34
CA PRO A 954 -19.12 34.22 -73.79
C PRO A 954 -18.77 35.06 -72.55
N LEU A 955 -17.50 35.48 -72.43
CA LEU A 955 -17.17 36.66 -71.64
C LEU A 955 -18.06 37.80 -72.16
N PRO A 956 -18.68 38.63 -71.30
CA PRO A 956 -19.35 39.82 -71.78
C PRO A 956 -18.33 40.64 -72.57
N ASP A 957 -18.63 40.94 -73.84
CA ASP A 957 -17.70 41.65 -74.74
C ASP A 957 -17.36 43.08 -74.25
N GLN A 958 -18.00 43.56 -73.18
CA GLN A 958 -17.64 44.79 -72.49
C GLN A 958 -17.79 44.64 -70.96
N PRO A 959 -16.79 45.09 -70.16
CA PRO A 959 -17.01 45.30 -68.73
C PRO A 959 -18.11 46.36 -68.54
N ARG A 960 -19.02 46.18 -67.58
CA ARG A 960 -20.00 47.22 -67.23
C ARG A 960 -19.24 48.50 -66.87
N GLU A 961 -19.56 49.61 -67.55
CA GLU A 961 -18.93 50.91 -67.25
C GLU A 961 -19.34 51.41 -65.86
N LEU A 962 -18.44 52.18 -65.22
CA LEU A 962 -18.55 52.60 -63.82
C LEU A 962 -19.80 53.44 -63.53
N ASP A 963 -20.37 54.07 -64.55
CA ASP A 963 -21.49 55.02 -64.46
C ASP A 963 -22.87 54.35 -64.51
N ASP A 964 -22.93 53.04 -64.82
CA ASP A 964 -24.15 52.23 -64.72
C ASP A 964 -24.31 51.55 -63.34
N LEU A 965 -23.38 51.82 -62.41
CA LEU A 965 -23.47 51.35 -61.03
C LEU A 965 -24.26 52.35 -60.18
N PRO A 966 -25.16 51.89 -59.27
CA PRO A 966 -25.88 52.78 -58.36
C PRO A 966 -24.90 53.67 -57.59
N GLU A 967 -25.23 54.95 -57.42
CA GLU A 967 -24.35 56.03 -56.92
C GLU A 967 -23.59 55.68 -55.61
N GLY A 968 -24.11 54.75 -54.81
CA GLY A 968 -23.46 54.18 -53.63
C GLY A 968 -22.20 53.34 -53.89
N LEU A 969 -22.03 52.70 -55.05
CA LEU A 969 -20.87 51.85 -55.36
C LEU A 969 -19.63 52.67 -55.76
N ALA A 970 -19.83 53.78 -56.47
CA ALA A 970 -18.77 54.73 -56.82
C ALA A 970 -18.27 55.53 -55.60
N ALA A 971 -19.13 55.74 -54.59
CA ALA A 971 -18.73 56.27 -53.29
C ALA A 971 -17.90 55.25 -52.48
N TRP A 972 -18.21 53.95 -52.60
CA TRP A 972 -17.52 52.86 -51.91
C TRP A 972 -16.06 52.65 -52.35
N ALA A 973 -15.77 52.76 -53.65
CA ALA A 973 -14.40 52.68 -54.18
C ALA A 973 -13.49 53.82 -53.69
N ARG A 974 -14.08 54.99 -53.36
CA ARG A 974 -13.38 56.13 -52.74
C ARG A 974 -13.29 56.02 -51.21
N ALA A 975 -14.25 55.34 -50.57
CA ALA A 975 -14.38 55.22 -49.12
C ALA A 975 -13.48 54.14 -48.47
N LEU A 976 -12.95 53.18 -49.23
CA LEU A 976 -12.00 52.15 -48.76
C LEU A 976 -10.64 52.70 -48.28
N HIS A 977 -10.41 54.01 -48.37
CA HIS A 977 -9.20 54.68 -47.91
C HIS A 977 -9.29 55.27 -46.47
N GLN A 978 -10.47 55.30 -45.81
CA GLN A 978 -10.64 55.97 -44.49
C GLN A 978 -11.67 55.30 -43.53
N LEU A 979 -11.41 54.04 -43.13
CA LEU A 979 -12.41 53.14 -42.54
C LEU A 979 -12.93 53.30 -41.08
N PRO A 980 -12.52 54.21 -40.15
CA PRO A 980 -12.99 54.08 -38.76
C PRO A 980 -14.38 54.65 -38.38
N ALA A 981 -15.01 55.54 -39.16
CA ALA A 981 -16.25 56.22 -38.72
C ALA A 981 -17.57 55.57 -39.19
N THR A 982 -17.51 54.63 -40.13
CA THR A 982 -18.69 54.21 -40.92
C THR A 982 -19.46 53.04 -40.31
N VAL A 983 -18.88 52.28 -39.38
CA VAL A 983 -19.59 51.15 -38.73
C VAL A 983 -20.70 51.66 -37.81
N ALA A 984 -20.58 52.86 -37.23
CA ALA A 984 -21.62 53.43 -36.38
C ALA A 984 -22.74 54.16 -37.15
N ALA A 985 -22.49 54.62 -38.39
CA ALA A 985 -23.48 55.35 -39.18
C ALA A 985 -24.35 54.43 -40.09
N LEU A 986 -23.85 53.25 -40.45
CA LEU A 986 -24.54 52.28 -41.32
C LEU A 986 -25.75 51.57 -40.68
N ALA A 987 -25.94 51.70 -39.36
CA ALA A 987 -27.05 51.07 -38.64
C ALA A 987 -28.37 51.87 -38.68
N ALA A 988 -28.44 53.07 -39.28
CA ALA A 988 -29.58 53.97 -39.10
C ALA A 988 -30.26 54.51 -40.38
N ASP A 989 -29.90 54.08 -41.60
CA ASP A 989 -30.52 54.63 -42.82
C ASP A 989 -31.81 53.87 -43.24
N PRO A 990 -32.98 54.53 -43.33
CA PRO A 990 -34.25 53.91 -43.72
C PRO A 990 -34.40 53.61 -45.23
N GLY A 991 -33.50 54.07 -46.11
CA GLY A 991 -33.69 54.04 -47.57
C GLY A 991 -33.36 52.74 -48.34
N LEU A 992 -32.79 51.73 -47.69
CA LEU A 992 -32.39 50.46 -48.34
C LEU A 992 -33.56 49.47 -48.52
N GLY A 993 -33.73 48.88 -49.71
CA GLY A 993 -34.68 47.79 -49.92
C GLY A 993 -34.33 46.57 -49.04
N ALA A 994 -35.34 45.95 -48.40
CA ALA A 994 -35.16 44.91 -47.38
C ALA A 994 -34.25 43.75 -47.82
N ARG A 995 -34.40 43.28 -49.06
CA ARG A 995 -33.57 42.20 -49.62
C ARG A 995 -32.08 42.55 -49.70
N THR A 996 -31.75 43.78 -50.08
CA THR A 996 -30.36 44.25 -50.20
C THR A 996 -29.75 44.56 -48.85
N ARG A 997 -30.58 44.97 -47.87
CA ARG A 997 -30.17 45.09 -46.47
C ARG A 997 -29.89 43.71 -45.86
N ASP A 998 -30.71 42.71 -46.18
CA ASP A 998 -30.58 41.33 -45.70
C ASP A 998 -29.44 40.55 -46.37
N ASP A 999 -29.15 40.79 -47.67
CA ASP A 999 -28.01 40.18 -48.36
C ASP A 999 -26.68 40.79 -47.88
N LEU A 1000 -26.67 42.10 -47.59
CA LEU A 1000 -25.47 42.82 -47.12
C LEU A 1000 -25.22 42.59 -45.62
N ALA A 1001 -26.26 42.63 -44.79
CA ALA A 1001 -26.19 42.20 -43.39
C ALA A 1001 -25.91 40.70 -43.32
N GLY A 1002 -26.51 39.90 -44.21
CA GLY A 1002 -26.24 38.48 -44.37
C GLY A 1002 -24.78 38.20 -44.71
N TRP A 1003 -24.12 39.00 -45.55
CA TRP A 1003 -22.70 38.82 -45.88
C TRP A 1003 -21.74 39.38 -44.81
N LEU A 1004 -22.08 40.51 -44.18
CA LEU A 1004 -21.32 41.07 -43.04
C LEU A 1004 -21.49 40.25 -41.74
N LEU A 1005 -22.65 39.60 -41.55
CA LEU A 1005 -22.92 38.62 -40.48
C LEU A 1005 -22.47 37.19 -40.88
N ALA A 1006 -22.38 36.87 -42.19
CA ALA A 1006 -21.72 35.68 -42.74
C ALA A 1006 -20.19 35.84 -42.88
N LEU A 1007 -19.65 36.96 -42.37
CA LEU A 1007 -18.29 37.03 -41.81
C LEU A 1007 -18.31 36.77 -40.28
N PRO A 1008 -18.80 35.63 -39.74
CA PRO A 1008 -18.56 35.31 -38.35
C PRO A 1008 -17.18 34.67 -38.26
N GLY A 1009 -16.23 35.42 -37.72
CA GLY A 1009 -14.85 35.00 -37.53
C GLY A 1009 -13.95 35.40 -38.69
N SER A 1010 -12.86 36.06 -38.34
CA SER A 1010 -11.75 36.56 -39.16
C SER A 1010 -11.06 35.54 -40.08
N ARG A 1011 -11.59 34.33 -40.22
CA ARG A 1011 -10.94 33.13 -40.76
C ARG A 1011 -10.41 33.22 -42.20
N GLY A 1012 -11.20 33.70 -43.15
CA GLY A 1012 -10.71 33.89 -44.53
C GLY A 1012 -9.62 34.96 -44.62
N LEU A 1013 -9.68 35.96 -43.72
CA LEU A 1013 -8.68 37.01 -43.56
C LEU A 1013 -7.43 36.51 -42.83
N GLU A 1014 -7.59 35.63 -41.84
CA GLU A 1014 -6.52 34.96 -41.09
C GLU A 1014 -5.71 34.03 -41.99
N ILE A 1015 -6.38 33.29 -42.88
CA ILE A 1015 -5.74 32.41 -43.87
C ILE A 1015 -5.03 33.23 -44.96
N ALA A 1016 -5.60 34.35 -45.40
CA ALA A 1016 -4.93 35.30 -46.30
C ALA A 1016 -3.70 35.96 -45.63
N TYR A 1017 -3.84 36.40 -44.38
CA TYR A 1017 -2.73 36.89 -43.55
C TYR A 1017 -1.63 35.84 -43.43
N ALA A 1018 -1.99 34.60 -43.08
CA ALA A 1018 -1.09 33.46 -43.03
C ALA A 1018 -0.36 33.21 -44.35
N ALA A 1019 -1.08 33.26 -45.47
CA ALA A 1019 -0.52 33.08 -46.80
C ALA A 1019 0.42 34.23 -47.21
N ALA A 1020 0.16 35.45 -46.75
CA ALA A 1020 1.04 36.61 -46.95
C ALA A 1020 2.35 36.45 -46.16
N VAL A 1021 2.28 36.05 -44.88
CA VAL A 1021 3.45 35.78 -44.03
C VAL A 1021 4.32 34.66 -44.63
N LEU A 1022 3.70 33.56 -45.08
CA LEU A 1022 4.42 32.44 -45.70
C LEU A 1022 5.11 32.84 -47.02
N ARG A 1023 4.51 33.71 -47.83
CA ARG A 1023 5.13 34.22 -49.08
C ARG A 1023 6.38 35.05 -48.82
N THR A 1024 6.39 35.84 -47.77
CA THR A 1024 7.52 36.68 -47.40
C THR A 1024 8.67 35.88 -46.81
N VAL A 1025 8.38 34.74 -46.20
CA VAL A 1025 9.39 33.79 -45.70
C VAL A 1025 9.94 32.89 -46.82
N ARG A 1026 9.14 32.52 -47.84
CA ARG A 1026 9.49 31.50 -48.86
C ARG A 1026 10.13 32.02 -50.16
N ARG A 1027 10.25 33.32 -50.43
CA ARG A 1027 10.83 33.84 -51.69
C ARG A 1027 12.28 34.32 -51.55
N PRO A 1028 13.28 33.54 -52.01
CA PRO A 1028 14.60 34.08 -52.29
C PRO A 1028 14.60 34.71 -53.70
N GLY A 1029 14.69 36.04 -53.78
CA GLY A 1029 15.38 36.67 -54.92
C GLY A 1029 14.64 37.65 -55.83
N GLU A 1030 13.35 37.95 -55.66
CA GLU A 1030 12.66 38.90 -56.57
C GLU A 1030 11.82 39.94 -55.83
N ASP A 1031 12.45 40.86 -55.09
CA ASP A 1031 12.06 42.27 -55.12
C ASP A 1031 13.15 43.18 -54.52
N ARG A 1032 13.38 44.34 -55.15
CA ARG A 1032 14.60 45.15 -54.99
C ARG A 1032 14.57 46.15 -53.83
N ARG A 1033 13.79 45.92 -52.76
CA ARG A 1033 13.60 46.90 -51.66
C ARG A 1033 13.51 46.35 -50.22
N LEU A 1034 14.12 45.20 -49.91
CA LEU A 1034 14.25 44.73 -48.51
C LEU A 1034 15.69 44.29 -48.19
N PRO A 1035 16.27 44.64 -47.02
CA PRO A 1035 17.56 44.10 -46.57
C PRO A 1035 17.42 42.63 -46.12
N ARG A 1036 18.48 41.84 -46.34
CA ARG A 1036 18.52 40.38 -46.22
C ARG A 1036 18.71 39.85 -44.79
N ALA A 1037 18.08 38.71 -44.50
CA ALA A 1037 18.75 37.45 -44.15
C ALA A 1037 17.94 36.25 -44.71
N PRO A 1038 18.57 35.19 -45.26
CA PRO A 1038 17.85 34.01 -45.72
C PRO A 1038 17.38 33.15 -44.54
N VAL A 1039 16.09 32.83 -44.47
CA VAL A 1039 15.53 31.85 -43.53
C VAL A 1039 15.76 30.43 -44.10
N PRO A 1040 16.50 29.54 -43.40
CA PRO A 1040 16.70 28.15 -43.80
C PRO A 1040 15.37 27.40 -44.05
N PRO A 1041 15.33 26.39 -44.95
CA PRO A 1041 14.13 25.59 -45.20
C PRO A 1041 13.53 24.93 -43.95
N ALA A 1042 14.37 24.56 -42.97
CA ALA A 1042 13.94 23.99 -41.69
C ALA A 1042 13.14 24.98 -40.82
N ASP A 1043 13.29 26.28 -41.06
CA ASP A 1043 12.58 27.34 -40.32
C ASP A 1043 11.25 27.73 -40.99
N ALA A 1044 11.02 27.33 -42.25
CA ALA A 1044 9.72 27.52 -42.93
C ALA A 1044 8.63 26.58 -42.37
N ASP A 1045 9.01 25.38 -41.93
CA ASP A 1045 8.12 24.43 -41.26
C ASP A 1045 7.76 24.91 -39.84
N LEU A 1046 8.71 25.56 -39.15
CA LEU A 1046 8.50 26.23 -37.86
C LEU A 1046 7.58 27.44 -37.96
N VAL A 1047 7.73 28.25 -39.01
CA VAL A 1047 6.81 29.36 -39.31
C VAL A 1047 5.40 28.84 -39.58
N ALA A 1048 5.25 27.71 -40.28
CA ALA A 1048 3.96 27.06 -40.51
C ALA A 1048 3.35 26.46 -39.21
N GLU A 1049 4.14 25.90 -38.30
CA GLU A 1049 3.69 25.41 -36.99
C GLU A 1049 3.32 26.55 -36.01
N ASP A 1050 4.08 27.65 -36.03
CA ASP A 1050 3.76 28.86 -35.27
C ASP A 1050 2.48 29.52 -35.81
N LEU A 1051 2.30 29.56 -37.13
CA LEU A 1051 1.04 29.95 -37.77
C LEU A 1051 -0.10 29.03 -37.41
N THR A 1052 0.11 27.71 -37.38
CA THR A 1052 -0.90 26.74 -36.94
C THR A 1052 -1.33 27.01 -35.50
N THR A 1053 -0.41 27.43 -34.63
CA THR A 1053 -0.77 27.73 -33.24
C THR A 1053 -1.45 29.09 -33.09
N VAL A 1054 -1.03 30.11 -33.84
CA VAL A 1054 -1.74 31.40 -33.88
C VAL A 1054 -3.16 31.20 -34.39
N LEU A 1055 -3.33 30.40 -35.46
CA LEU A 1055 -4.64 30.02 -35.99
C LEU A 1055 -5.42 29.10 -35.03
N ARG A 1056 -4.74 28.27 -34.22
CA ARG A 1056 -5.37 27.45 -33.16
C ARG A 1056 -5.87 28.31 -32.01
N ASP A 1057 -5.08 29.27 -31.56
CA ASP A 1057 -5.44 30.22 -30.50
C ASP A 1057 -6.59 31.13 -30.96
N TRP A 1058 -6.70 31.40 -32.27
CA TRP A 1058 -7.81 32.16 -32.87
C TRP A 1058 -9.07 31.33 -33.13
N SER A 1059 -8.93 30.07 -33.58
CA SER A 1059 -10.07 29.21 -33.97
C SER A 1059 -10.57 28.28 -32.85
N GLY A 1060 -9.78 28.06 -31.80
CA GLY A 1060 -10.10 27.20 -30.66
C GLY A 1060 -10.11 25.68 -30.94
N HIS A 1061 -9.82 25.23 -32.16
CA HIS A 1061 -9.90 23.81 -32.58
C HIS A 1061 -8.66 23.36 -33.36
N ASP A 1062 -7.97 22.32 -32.86
CA ASP A 1062 -6.64 21.90 -33.35
C ASP A 1062 -6.66 21.30 -34.78
N TYR A 1063 -7.65 20.45 -35.06
CA TYR A 1063 -7.89 19.90 -36.40
C TYR A 1063 -8.14 21.00 -37.43
N GLN A 1064 -8.84 22.05 -36.99
CA GLN A 1064 -9.27 23.16 -37.83
C GLN A 1064 -8.09 24.07 -38.17
N ALA A 1065 -7.24 24.36 -37.19
CA ALA A 1065 -6.03 25.15 -37.39
C ALA A 1065 -5.02 24.48 -38.32
N THR A 1066 -4.84 23.16 -38.18
CA THR A 1066 -3.94 22.38 -39.06
C THR A 1066 -4.40 22.42 -40.52
N ARG A 1067 -5.72 22.38 -40.74
CA ARG A 1067 -6.33 22.51 -42.07
C ARG A 1067 -6.11 23.89 -42.68
N ASP A 1068 -6.34 24.93 -41.88
CA ASP A 1068 -6.27 26.33 -42.34
C ASP A 1068 -4.85 26.77 -42.69
N THR A 1069 -3.84 26.29 -41.95
CA THR A 1069 -2.42 26.45 -42.30
C THR A 1069 -2.09 25.84 -43.67
N ARG A 1070 -2.56 24.63 -43.96
CA ARG A 1070 -2.33 23.96 -45.25
C ARG A 1070 -2.99 24.72 -46.41
N LEU A 1071 -4.17 25.28 -46.17
CA LEU A 1071 -4.85 26.14 -47.14
C LEU A 1071 -4.04 27.42 -47.41
N ALA A 1072 -3.49 28.05 -46.35
CA ALA A 1072 -2.61 29.21 -46.47
C ALA A 1072 -1.30 28.89 -47.23
N GLU A 1073 -0.69 27.73 -46.99
CA GLU A 1073 0.48 27.26 -47.73
C GLU A 1073 0.19 27.05 -49.22
N ALA A 1074 -0.94 26.43 -49.55
CA ALA A 1074 -1.36 26.20 -50.93
C ALA A 1074 -1.61 27.53 -51.68
N VAL A 1075 -2.24 28.51 -51.02
CA VAL A 1075 -2.46 29.86 -51.57
C VAL A 1075 -1.13 30.63 -51.71
N ALA A 1076 -0.22 30.51 -50.76
CA ALA A 1076 1.10 31.14 -50.80
C ALA A 1076 1.98 30.65 -51.98
N LEU A 1077 1.82 29.39 -52.38
CA LEU A 1077 2.53 28.78 -53.52
C LEU A 1077 1.95 29.18 -54.89
N GLY A 1078 0.66 29.57 -54.96
CA GLY A 1078 -0.09 29.80 -56.21
C GLY A 1078 -0.18 31.26 -56.68
N ASN A 1079 0.94 31.96 -56.85
CA ASN A 1079 0.89 33.39 -57.29
C ASN A 1079 0.24 33.56 -58.67
N ASP A 1080 0.47 32.62 -59.60
CA ASP A 1080 -0.15 32.62 -60.93
C ASP A 1080 -1.65 32.33 -60.89
N ALA A 1081 -2.13 31.59 -59.89
CA ALA A 1081 -3.55 31.33 -59.64
C ALA A 1081 -4.30 32.59 -59.19
N VAL A 1082 -3.73 33.33 -58.22
CA VAL A 1082 -4.31 34.61 -57.75
C VAL A 1082 -4.33 35.65 -58.87
N ARG A 1083 -3.26 35.74 -59.68
CA ARG A 1083 -3.18 36.63 -60.85
C ARG A 1083 -4.16 36.23 -61.96
N SER A 1084 -4.34 34.93 -62.21
CA SER A 1084 -5.27 34.42 -63.22
C SER A 1084 -6.74 34.59 -62.82
N LEU A 1085 -7.06 34.43 -61.53
CA LEU A 1085 -8.38 34.75 -60.98
C LEU A 1085 -8.67 36.25 -61.11
N ALA A 1086 -7.68 37.11 -60.80
CA ALA A 1086 -7.77 38.57 -61.02
C ALA A 1086 -7.94 38.97 -62.49
N ALA A 1087 -7.55 38.09 -63.43
CA ALA A 1087 -7.74 38.25 -64.87
C ALA A 1087 -9.02 37.56 -65.40
N GLY A 1088 -9.91 37.06 -64.52
CA GLY A 1088 -11.20 36.47 -64.89
C GLY A 1088 -11.12 35.09 -65.57
N ARG A 1089 -9.99 34.37 -65.46
CA ARG A 1089 -9.80 33.07 -66.12
C ARG A 1089 -9.96 31.94 -65.10
N ALA A 1090 -10.73 30.89 -65.41
CA ALA A 1090 -10.94 29.74 -64.51
C ALA A 1090 -9.94 28.58 -64.72
N ALA A 1091 -9.12 28.64 -65.78
CA ALA A 1091 -8.20 27.57 -66.19
C ALA A 1091 -7.11 27.24 -65.15
N TRP A 1092 -6.74 28.21 -64.29
CA TRP A 1092 -5.71 28.00 -63.26
C TRP A 1092 -6.11 26.92 -62.23
N LEU A 1093 -7.40 26.77 -61.95
CA LEU A 1093 -7.88 25.80 -60.96
C LEU A 1093 -7.67 24.36 -61.46
N ALA A 1094 -7.72 24.16 -62.77
CA ALA A 1094 -7.46 22.86 -63.39
C ALA A 1094 -5.99 22.44 -63.25
N GLU A 1095 -5.06 23.37 -63.47
CA GLU A 1095 -3.62 23.15 -63.28
C GLU A 1095 -3.27 22.94 -61.80
N ALA A 1096 -3.88 23.72 -60.90
CA ALA A 1096 -3.64 23.63 -59.47
C ALA A 1096 -4.15 22.30 -58.87
N LEU A 1097 -5.36 21.85 -59.22
CA LEU A 1097 -5.92 20.56 -58.76
C LEU A 1097 -5.17 19.33 -59.33
N ALA A 1098 -4.36 19.50 -60.37
CA ALA A 1098 -3.49 18.46 -60.89
C ALA A 1098 -2.20 18.28 -60.04
N MET A 1099 -1.84 19.26 -59.20
CA MET A 1099 -0.69 19.17 -58.30
C MET A 1099 -1.06 18.40 -57.02
N PRO A 1100 -0.42 17.26 -56.69
CA PRO A 1100 -0.80 16.42 -55.55
C PRO A 1100 -0.80 17.15 -54.20
N ALA A 1101 0.14 18.07 -53.98
CA ALA A 1101 0.24 18.88 -52.77
C ALA A 1101 -0.94 19.86 -52.61
N PHE A 1102 -1.36 20.49 -53.72
CA PHE A 1102 -2.49 21.42 -53.73
C PHE A 1102 -3.84 20.68 -53.63
N ALA A 1103 -3.98 19.54 -54.31
CA ALA A 1103 -5.17 18.70 -54.22
C ALA A 1103 -5.42 18.20 -52.79
N ASN A 1104 -4.38 17.71 -52.11
CA ASN A 1104 -4.47 17.28 -50.71
C ASN A 1104 -4.82 18.45 -49.77
N ALA A 1105 -4.33 19.67 -50.05
CA ALA A 1105 -4.64 20.86 -49.26
C ALA A 1105 -6.06 21.41 -49.51
N ALA A 1106 -6.61 21.23 -50.71
CA ALA A 1106 -7.96 21.65 -51.10
C ALA A 1106 -9.08 20.68 -50.68
N GLY A 1107 -8.78 19.69 -49.83
CA GLY A 1107 -9.78 18.73 -49.33
C GLY A 1107 -10.16 17.65 -50.35
N VAL A 1108 -9.31 17.39 -51.36
CA VAL A 1108 -9.55 16.29 -52.30
C VAL A 1108 -9.35 14.95 -51.60
N HIS A 1109 -10.36 14.09 -51.65
CA HIS A 1109 -10.30 12.73 -51.10
C HIS A 1109 -10.61 11.69 -52.17
N VAL A 1110 -10.10 10.46 -51.97
CA VAL A 1110 -10.31 9.35 -52.89
C VAL A 1110 -11.31 8.39 -52.26
N HIS A 1111 -12.41 8.15 -52.96
CA HIS A 1111 -13.39 7.13 -52.59
C HIS A 1111 -13.68 6.27 -53.82
N ASP A 1112 -13.52 4.95 -53.67
CA ASP A 1112 -13.63 3.96 -54.76
C ASP A 1112 -12.81 4.29 -56.02
N GLY A 1113 -11.60 4.84 -55.82
CA GLY A 1113 -10.68 5.17 -56.91
C GLY A 1113 -11.02 6.46 -57.68
N ILE A 1114 -12.07 7.19 -57.28
CA ILE A 1114 -12.47 8.47 -57.88
C ILE A 1114 -12.10 9.62 -56.92
N ARG A 1115 -11.60 10.73 -57.47
CA ARG A 1115 -11.21 11.94 -56.72
C ARG A 1115 -12.39 12.89 -56.56
N TRP A 1116 -12.71 13.26 -55.33
CA TRP A 1116 -13.84 14.14 -55.00
C TRP A 1116 -13.37 15.38 -54.23
N LEU A 1117 -14.03 16.51 -54.50
CA LEU A 1117 -13.79 17.78 -53.83
C LEU A 1117 -14.92 18.09 -52.83
N GLY A 1118 -14.58 18.52 -51.62
CA GLY A 1118 -15.56 19.02 -50.66
C GLY A 1118 -16.15 20.36 -51.13
N LYS A 1119 -17.48 20.48 -51.17
CA LYS A 1119 -18.18 21.72 -51.56
C LYS A 1119 -17.77 22.90 -50.68
N GLU A 1120 -17.82 22.72 -49.37
CA GLU A 1120 -17.51 23.76 -48.38
C GLU A 1120 -16.03 24.18 -48.44
N ASP A 1121 -15.13 23.24 -48.74
CA ASP A 1121 -13.70 23.51 -48.88
C ASP A 1121 -13.37 24.28 -50.16
N LEU A 1122 -14.06 23.97 -51.29
CA LEU A 1122 -13.95 24.75 -52.53
C LEU A 1122 -14.45 26.19 -52.35
N GLU A 1123 -15.60 26.35 -51.70
CA GLU A 1123 -16.18 27.68 -51.43
C GLU A 1123 -15.24 28.51 -50.55
N SER A 1124 -14.65 27.90 -49.51
CA SER A 1124 -13.67 28.53 -48.63
C SER A 1124 -12.38 28.92 -49.37
N LEU A 1125 -11.84 28.03 -50.21
CA LEU A 1125 -10.64 28.29 -51.02
C LEU A 1125 -10.85 29.46 -52.00
N LEU A 1126 -11.99 29.49 -52.69
CA LEU A 1126 -12.32 30.59 -53.62
C LEU A 1126 -12.50 31.91 -52.88
N GLN A 1127 -13.06 31.88 -51.67
CA GLN A 1127 -13.21 33.06 -50.83
C GLN A 1127 -11.87 33.64 -50.39
N VAL A 1128 -10.92 32.79 -49.96
CA VAL A 1128 -9.55 33.21 -49.59
C VAL A 1128 -8.81 33.79 -50.80
N LEU A 1129 -8.88 33.14 -51.95
CA LEU A 1129 -8.24 33.60 -53.19
C LEU A 1129 -8.82 34.93 -53.71
N LEU A 1130 -10.12 35.17 -53.49
CA LEU A 1130 -10.77 36.43 -53.81
C LEU A 1130 -10.27 37.55 -52.89
N ILE A 1131 -10.19 37.31 -51.57
CA ILE A 1131 -9.61 38.25 -50.60
C ILE A 1131 -8.16 38.62 -50.97
N GLU A 1132 -7.37 37.63 -51.36
CA GLU A 1132 -6.00 37.81 -51.85
C GLU A 1132 -5.92 38.61 -53.15
N ALA A 1133 -6.77 38.30 -54.13
CA ALA A 1133 -6.79 39.00 -55.41
C ALA A 1133 -7.21 40.47 -55.29
N LEU A 1134 -8.02 40.80 -54.27
CA LEU A 1134 -8.44 42.16 -53.91
C LEU A 1134 -7.33 42.96 -53.21
N SER A 1135 -6.35 42.28 -52.62
CA SER A 1135 -5.23 42.87 -51.86
C SER A 1135 -4.04 43.25 -52.74
N LEU A 1136 -4.05 42.85 -54.02
CA LEU A 1136 -3.00 43.16 -54.99
C LEU A 1136 -3.12 44.60 -55.53
N PRO A 1137 -1.99 45.31 -55.76
CA PRO A 1137 -2.01 46.65 -56.32
C PRO A 1137 -2.67 46.71 -57.72
N PRO A 1138 -3.21 47.87 -58.15
CA PRO A 1138 -3.72 48.05 -59.50
C PRO A 1138 -2.59 47.88 -60.52
N THR A 1139 -2.88 47.19 -61.63
CA THR A 1139 -1.93 47.08 -62.74
C THR A 1139 -1.93 48.40 -63.53
N ASN A 1140 -0.79 48.75 -64.15
CA ASN A 1140 -0.54 50.05 -64.80
C ASN A 1140 -1.42 50.32 -66.06
N ASP A 1141 -2.19 49.33 -66.46
CA ASP A 1141 -3.05 49.28 -67.64
C ASP A 1141 -4.51 49.56 -67.29
N GLY A 1142 -4.76 50.73 -66.69
CA GLY A 1142 -5.97 51.57 -66.87
C GLY A 1142 -7.39 51.00 -66.67
N ALA A 1143 -7.59 49.70 -66.47
CA ALA A 1143 -8.89 49.10 -66.23
C ALA A 1143 -9.24 49.28 -64.74
N GLY A 1144 -10.30 50.05 -64.47
CA GLY A 1144 -10.70 50.44 -63.12
C GLY A 1144 -10.89 49.26 -62.17
N GLN A 1145 -10.45 49.43 -60.92
CA GLN A 1145 -10.50 48.44 -59.85
C GLN A 1145 -11.89 47.78 -59.66
N ALA A 1146 -12.97 48.48 -59.99
CA ALA A 1146 -14.33 47.94 -59.97
C ALA A 1146 -14.63 46.89 -61.07
N ALA A 1147 -14.05 47.03 -62.26
CA ALA A 1147 -14.18 46.03 -63.34
C ALA A 1147 -13.47 44.73 -62.95
N ARG A 1148 -12.33 44.85 -62.26
CA ARG A 1148 -11.57 43.73 -61.70
C ARG A 1148 -12.34 42.99 -60.59
N ILE A 1149 -12.99 43.74 -59.68
CA ILE A 1149 -13.83 43.16 -58.62
C ILE A 1149 -15.01 42.38 -59.22
N THR A 1150 -15.68 42.95 -60.23
CA THR A 1150 -16.81 42.30 -60.90
C THR A 1150 -16.39 41.02 -61.62
N ALA A 1151 -15.27 41.06 -62.36
CA ALA A 1151 -14.71 39.88 -63.02
C ALA A 1151 -14.30 38.76 -62.04
N LEU A 1152 -13.83 39.13 -60.84
CA LEU A 1152 -13.50 38.19 -59.76
C LEU A 1152 -14.74 37.45 -59.22
N PHE A 1153 -15.86 38.15 -59.02
CA PHE A 1153 -17.11 37.54 -58.57
C PHE A 1153 -17.75 36.67 -59.66
N ASP A 1154 -17.76 37.12 -60.91
CA ASP A 1154 -18.27 36.33 -62.04
C ASP A 1154 -17.47 35.03 -62.22
N ALA A 1155 -16.15 35.08 -62.06
CA ALA A 1155 -15.29 33.90 -62.15
C ALA A 1155 -15.54 32.90 -61.01
N ARG A 1156 -15.77 33.36 -59.78
CA ARG A 1156 -16.12 32.50 -58.63
C ARG A 1156 -17.42 31.75 -58.90
N ASP A 1157 -18.47 32.47 -59.27
CA ASP A 1157 -19.80 31.88 -59.44
C ASP A 1157 -19.82 30.89 -60.62
N LEU A 1158 -19.03 31.18 -61.66
CA LEU A 1158 -18.77 30.26 -62.77
C LEU A 1158 -18.15 28.94 -62.29
N ILE A 1159 -17.09 29.01 -61.46
CA ILE A 1159 -16.38 27.84 -60.93
C ILE A 1159 -17.30 27.00 -60.05
N LEU A 1160 -18.08 27.63 -59.16
CA LEU A 1160 -19.03 26.92 -58.29
C LEU A 1160 -20.13 26.22 -59.09
N ALA A 1161 -20.66 26.88 -60.13
CA ALA A 1161 -21.64 26.29 -61.03
C ALA A 1161 -21.05 25.14 -61.87
N ALA A 1162 -19.78 25.23 -62.27
CA ALA A 1162 -19.07 24.14 -62.95
C ALA A 1162 -18.84 22.93 -62.03
N ALA A 1163 -18.40 23.16 -60.79
CA ALA A 1163 -18.18 22.12 -59.78
C ALA A 1163 -19.47 21.37 -59.43
N ALA A 1164 -20.57 22.09 -59.23
CA ALA A 1164 -21.87 21.47 -58.96
C ALA A 1164 -22.36 20.58 -60.12
N ARG A 1165 -22.13 20.99 -61.37
CA ARG A 1165 -22.48 20.19 -62.57
C ARG A 1165 -21.58 18.98 -62.77
N ALA A 1166 -20.31 19.08 -62.39
CA ALA A 1166 -19.38 17.96 -62.37
C ALA A 1166 -19.62 16.98 -61.19
N GLY A 1167 -20.63 17.24 -60.35
CA GLY A 1167 -20.87 16.47 -59.12
C GLY A 1167 -19.70 16.54 -58.14
N TYR A 1168 -18.86 17.58 -58.22
CA TYR A 1168 -17.62 17.73 -57.46
C TYR A 1168 -16.56 16.64 -57.71
N GLN A 1169 -16.68 15.86 -58.79
CA GLN A 1169 -15.60 14.96 -59.23
C GLN A 1169 -14.47 15.79 -59.83
N VAL A 1170 -13.27 15.63 -59.28
CA VAL A 1170 -12.11 16.46 -59.63
C VAL A 1170 -11.71 16.29 -61.09
N ASP A 1171 -11.64 15.04 -61.57
CA ASP A 1171 -11.25 14.73 -62.94
C ASP A 1171 -12.25 15.28 -63.98
N VAL A 1172 -13.54 15.24 -63.65
CA VAL A 1172 -14.62 15.78 -64.49
C VAL A 1172 -14.62 17.31 -64.49
N LEU A 1173 -14.36 17.93 -63.34
CA LEU A 1173 -14.24 19.38 -63.19
C LEU A 1173 -13.01 19.92 -63.94
N ILE A 1174 -11.86 19.27 -63.84
CA ILE A 1174 -10.64 19.63 -64.58
C ILE A 1174 -10.92 19.59 -66.09
N ALA A 1175 -11.55 18.51 -66.59
CA ALA A 1175 -11.92 18.39 -68.00
C ALA A 1175 -12.91 19.47 -68.47
N ALA A 1176 -13.84 19.90 -67.59
CA ALA A 1176 -14.79 20.97 -67.88
C ALA A 1176 -14.16 22.38 -67.89
N LEU A 1177 -13.11 22.61 -67.09
CA LEU A 1177 -12.41 23.89 -66.97
C LEU A 1177 -11.32 24.08 -68.05
N ALA A 1178 -10.78 23.00 -68.61
CA ALA A 1178 -9.68 22.99 -69.58
C ALA A 1178 -10.13 23.12 -71.05
N GLY A 1179 -11.07 24.02 -71.38
CA GLY A 1179 -11.63 24.19 -72.74
C GLY A 1179 -10.60 24.20 -73.91
N PRO A 1180 -11.02 23.97 -75.17
CA PRO A 1180 -10.13 23.57 -76.27
C PRO A 1180 -8.94 24.52 -76.40
N GLY A 1181 -7.73 23.96 -76.27
CA GLY A 1181 -6.49 24.73 -76.29
C GLY A 1181 -6.32 25.53 -77.60
N PRO A 1182 -5.51 26.60 -77.58
CA PRO A 1182 -5.24 27.39 -78.77
C PRO A 1182 -4.56 26.52 -79.84
N ALA A 1183 -5.12 26.52 -81.04
CA ALA A 1183 -4.51 25.97 -82.26
C ALA A 1183 -3.50 26.96 -82.86
#